data_AF-A0AAJ1ZLN3-F1
#
_entry.id   AF-A0AAJ1ZLN3-F1
#
_cell.length_a   1.000
_cell.length_b   1.000
_cell.length_c   1.000
_cell.angle_alpha   90.00
_cell.angle_beta   90.00
_cell.angle_gamma   90.00
#
_symmetry.space_group_name_H-M   'P 1'
#
loop_
_entity.id
_entity.type
_entity.pdbx_description
1 polymer ?
#
loop_
_entity_poly.entity_id
_entity_poly.type
_entity_poly.pdbx_seq_one_letter_code
_entity_poly.pdbx_strand_id
1 'polypeptide(L)'
;MIDKPANPTRVLRRLRNVIAAGGGPVATGRYGLRLLRTEGPIGLWSRIARHVLGTPPVGATARPDRTRERNALTQALVTVSAADDPTVLDAAQLNFPAQSLPQVTVVVLARGPLRRTAESLTALQRVLAAGSASAKIVVVIAGEEDGRTQWLSSVGRVAVEGAGSDAELAAAFDRAIGRSPGKFVLLTSDVAQVQPGAIDSLISRLEGEPSAVASCAKSVMTDGSLVESGACWDREGNLRSLGEGDDATEPSYALSRRVPAASGTAVLLRREAIAASGGFAQASGVAHSPIDGLMRALWDQKKRIVFEPKALFVVSELLATPSGPLSAATARLAELGADRVAVDASDIRVLAFYLPQYHPIRENDEWWGKGFTEWTNVSKAKPNFKQHYQPHFPADLGYYDLRVSEVREAQAQLALDAGLAGFCYYYYWFSGHRLLERPLDEVLASGKPDFPFCICWANENWTRRWDGLDSSLLIGQSYSEDDEVALFLDWLPLLRDERYIRVDGKPIVLVYRISLLPQPRRAADTWRRLAREAGLGDLYLAYVQSFDSWARGETPAQFGFDASVEFPPHGCGVPFAGDVEQLSPTFRGALYDYSKTAEVCLAKSYPGYPMFRGVMPSWDNTARKQNTSHVFLGSTPEAYESWLDGALSYTHRFACGDERIVFVNAWNEWGEGNHLEPDMQYKHAYLDATRRAIARWTARPGQHV
;
A
#
# COMPACT_ATOMS: atom_id res chain seq x y z
N MET A 1 51.67 21.62 10.15
CA MET A 1 51.29 20.94 8.90
C MET A 1 49.99 21.55 8.43
N ILE A 2 50.07 22.28 7.33
CA ILE A 2 49.04 23.18 6.81
C ILE A 2 47.83 22.37 6.34
N ASP A 3 46.65 22.69 6.85
CA ASP A 3 45.36 22.24 6.32
C ASP A 3 45.30 22.60 4.83
N LYS A 4 45.30 21.59 3.96
CA LYS A 4 45.04 21.80 2.53
C LYS A 4 43.62 22.38 2.40
N PRO A 5 43.42 23.50 1.67
CA PRO A 5 42.08 23.99 1.39
C PRO A 5 41.30 22.90 0.65
N ALA A 6 40.05 22.68 1.06
CA ALA A 6 39.16 21.73 0.41
C ALA A 6 39.15 22.01 -1.10
N ASN A 7 39.53 21.02 -1.91
CA ASN A 7 39.63 21.13 -3.36
C ASN A 7 38.31 21.74 -3.91
N PRO A 8 38.31 22.88 -4.62
CA PRO A 8 37.08 23.54 -5.08
C PRO A 8 36.16 22.61 -5.89
N THR A 9 36.73 21.60 -6.54
CA THR A 9 35.99 20.53 -7.23
C THR A 9 35.16 19.65 -6.29
N ARG A 10 35.61 19.41 -5.04
CA ARG A 10 34.86 18.67 -4.01
C ARG A 10 33.65 19.45 -3.50
N VAL A 11 33.76 20.76 -3.34
CA VAL A 11 32.66 21.63 -2.88
C VAL A 11 31.59 21.75 -3.98
N LEU A 12 32.01 21.96 -5.22
CA LEU A 12 31.13 21.98 -6.39
C LEU A 12 30.42 20.63 -6.64
N ARG A 13 31.11 19.50 -6.41
CA ARG A 13 30.52 18.15 -6.48
C ARG A 13 29.42 17.95 -5.44
N ARG A 14 29.66 18.36 -4.18
CA ARG A 14 28.64 18.28 -3.11
C ARG A 14 27.42 19.16 -3.43
N LEU A 15 27.62 20.36 -3.96
CA LEU A 15 26.53 21.26 -4.38
C LEU A 15 25.71 20.68 -5.55
N ARG A 16 26.36 20.09 -6.55
CA ARG A 16 25.67 19.41 -7.66
C ARG A 16 24.85 18.21 -7.21
N ASN A 17 25.41 17.37 -6.35
CA ASN A 17 24.72 16.20 -5.82
C ASN A 17 23.48 16.60 -4.98
N VAL A 18 23.54 17.72 -4.27
CA VAL A 18 22.40 18.29 -3.54
C VAL A 18 21.31 18.80 -4.49
N ILE A 19 21.68 19.47 -5.59
CA ILE A 19 20.72 19.96 -6.60
C ILE A 19 20.06 18.79 -7.36
N ALA A 20 20.82 17.74 -7.66
CA ALA A 20 20.33 16.55 -8.34
C ALA A 20 19.36 15.73 -7.48
N ALA A 21 19.58 15.66 -6.16
CA ALA A 21 18.67 14.96 -5.25
C ALA A 21 17.41 15.77 -4.90
N GLY A 22 17.43 17.08 -5.10
CA GLY A 22 16.28 17.96 -4.89
C GLY A 22 15.27 17.99 -6.04
N GLY A 23 15.32 17.11 -7.05
CA GLY A 23 14.39 17.13 -8.18
C GLY A 23 14.77 18.10 -9.32
N GLY A 24 16.05 18.49 -9.42
CA GLY A 24 16.54 19.40 -10.45
C GLY A 24 16.38 20.89 -10.10
N PRO A 25 16.73 21.80 -11.04
CA PRO A 25 16.87 23.24 -10.76
C PRO A 25 15.59 23.92 -10.29
N VAL A 26 14.42 23.33 -10.56
CA VAL A 26 13.11 23.95 -10.32
C VAL A 26 12.63 23.77 -8.86
N ALA A 27 13.10 22.73 -8.17
CA ALA A 27 12.68 22.45 -6.79
C ALA A 27 13.61 23.06 -5.71
N THR A 28 14.71 23.72 -6.11
CA THR A 28 15.54 24.54 -5.21
C THR A 28 15.18 26.03 -5.31
N GLY A 29 13.99 26.39 -4.81
CA GLY A 29 13.62 27.79 -4.61
C GLY A 29 14.55 28.52 -3.63
N ARG A 30 14.40 29.86 -3.54
CA ARG A 30 15.20 30.78 -2.69
C ARG A 30 15.40 30.31 -1.22
N TYR A 31 14.52 29.43 -0.73
CA TYR A 31 14.58 28.81 0.60
C TYR A 31 15.73 27.79 0.76
N GLY A 32 15.94 26.89 -0.21
CA GLY A 32 17.01 25.88 -0.17
C GLY A 32 18.41 26.50 -0.27
N LEU A 33 18.54 27.55 -1.08
CA LEU A 33 19.77 28.36 -1.22
C LEU A 33 20.12 29.14 0.06
N ARG A 34 19.10 29.57 0.82
CA ARG A 34 19.30 30.26 2.11
C ARG A 34 19.82 29.29 3.18
N LEU A 35 19.25 28.09 3.25
CA LEU A 35 19.64 27.03 4.20
C LEU A 35 21.03 26.44 3.90
N LEU A 36 21.38 26.26 2.62
CA LEU A 36 22.73 25.87 2.19
C LEU A 36 23.81 26.86 2.63
N ARG A 37 23.48 28.17 2.63
CA ARG A 37 24.41 29.23 3.04
C ARG A 37 24.56 29.35 4.56
N THR A 38 23.52 29.03 5.33
CA THR A 38 23.53 29.19 6.80
C THR A 38 23.96 27.94 7.56
N GLU A 39 23.65 26.74 7.07
CA GLU A 39 23.81 25.48 7.82
C GLU A 39 24.64 24.41 7.09
N GLY A 40 25.09 24.72 5.87
CA GLY A 40 25.86 23.79 5.03
C GLY A 40 25.03 22.59 4.52
N PRO A 41 25.65 21.69 3.73
CA PRO A 41 24.95 20.57 3.08
C PRO A 41 24.34 19.60 4.10
N ILE A 42 25.06 19.33 5.20
CA ILE A 42 24.62 18.40 6.26
C ILE A 42 23.43 18.98 7.03
N GLY A 43 23.43 20.29 7.32
CA GLY A 43 22.32 20.97 7.98
C GLY A 43 21.05 21.00 7.13
N LEU A 44 21.19 21.29 5.83
CA LEU A 44 20.09 21.20 4.86
C LEU A 44 19.50 19.78 4.80
N TRP A 45 20.35 18.75 4.72
CA TRP A 45 19.90 17.36 4.74
C TRP A 45 19.26 16.97 6.08
N SER A 46 19.76 17.44 7.22
CA SER A 46 19.15 17.19 8.53
C SER A 46 17.76 17.81 8.67
N ARG A 47 17.50 18.93 7.98
CA ARG A 47 16.20 19.60 7.96
C ARG A 47 15.29 19.01 6.90
N ILE A 48 15.78 18.67 5.71
CA ILE A 48 15.01 17.91 4.71
C ILE A 48 14.62 16.57 5.33
N ALA A 49 15.54 15.83 5.95
CA ALA A 49 15.24 14.63 6.71
C ALA A 49 14.24 14.90 7.85
N ARG A 50 14.37 15.97 8.64
CA ARG A 50 13.38 16.30 9.69
C ARG A 50 12.01 16.76 9.17
N HIS A 51 11.96 17.39 8.00
CA HIS A 51 10.74 17.95 7.39
C HIS A 51 10.06 16.94 6.46
N VAL A 52 10.81 15.98 5.92
CA VAL A 52 10.35 14.88 5.03
C VAL A 52 10.11 13.60 5.81
N LEU A 53 10.93 13.26 6.81
CA LEU A 53 10.85 11.95 7.48
C LEU A 53 10.00 11.96 8.75
N GLY A 54 10.07 12.96 9.63
CA GLY A 54 9.32 12.91 10.89
C GLY A 54 9.51 11.63 11.74
N THR A 55 10.47 10.75 11.40
CA THR A 55 10.67 9.44 12.04
C THR A 55 12.16 9.04 12.09
N PRO A 56 12.54 8.18 13.04
CA PRO A 56 13.91 7.70 13.20
C PRO A 56 14.30 6.69 12.11
N PRO A 57 15.61 6.43 11.93
CA PRO A 57 16.13 5.54 10.88
C PRO A 57 15.70 4.08 11.08
N VAL A 58 15.36 3.42 9.97
CA VAL A 58 15.17 1.96 9.89
C VAL A 58 16.53 1.29 10.09
N GLY A 59 16.64 0.41 11.10
CA GLY A 59 17.91 -0.15 11.57
C GLY A 59 18.22 0.16 13.05
N ALA A 60 17.42 0.99 13.72
CA ALA A 60 17.41 1.03 15.17
C ALA A 60 16.81 -0.29 15.72
N THR A 61 17.65 -1.28 15.98
CA THR A 61 17.30 -2.49 16.74
C THR A 61 17.00 -2.19 18.22
N ALA A 62 17.13 -0.94 18.65
CA ALA A 62 16.53 -0.48 19.89
C ALA A 62 15.03 -0.24 19.64
N ARG A 63 14.17 -1.08 20.21
CA ARG A 63 12.77 -0.69 20.46
C ARG A 63 12.82 0.71 21.09
N PRO A 64 12.10 1.71 20.55
CA PRO A 64 12.05 3.02 21.19
C PRO A 64 11.71 2.86 22.67
N ASP A 65 12.26 3.71 23.55
CA ASP A 65 11.93 3.66 24.97
C ASP A 65 10.47 4.07 25.16
N ARG A 66 9.58 3.07 25.12
CA ARG A 66 8.13 3.22 25.25
C ARG A 66 7.68 3.30 26.70
N THR A 67 8.59 3.48 27.66
CA THR A 67 8.23 3.50 29.09
C THR A 67 7.16 4.55 29.37
N ARG A 68 7.26 5.74 28.74
CA ARG A 68 6.28 6.82 28.92
C ARG A 68 4.92 6.48 28.32
N GLU A 69 4.87 5.97 27.10
CA GLU A 69 3.62 5.61 26.42
C GLU A 69 2.94 4.42 27.10
N ARG A 70 3.72 3.39 27.45
CA ARG A 70 3.26 2.25 28.24
C ARG A 70 2.68 2.70 29.57
N ASN A 71 3.38 3.58 30.29
CA ASN A 71 2.87 4.11 31.56
C ASN A 71 1.58 4.91 31.36
N ALA A 72 1.47 5.71 30.30
CA ALA A 72 0.24 6.46 29.99
C ALA A 72 -0.93 5.53 29.67
N LEU A 73 -0.72 4.51 28.82
CA LEU A 73 -1.75 3.51 28.48
C LEU A 73 -2.17 2.69 29.71
N THR A 74 -1.20 2.30 30.55
CA THR A 74 -1.46 1.56 31.79
C THR A 74 -2.22 2.41 32.80
N GLN A 75 -1.90 3.70 32.92
CA GLN A 75 -2.63 4.65 33.77
C GLN A 75 -4.04 4.95 33.25
N ALA A 76 -4.24 4.85 31.94
CA ALA A 76 -5.54 5.08 31.31
C ALA A 76 -6.49 3.88 31.43
N LEU A 77 -5.95 2.67 31.67
CA LEU A 77 -6.77 1.50 31.96
C LEU A 77 -7.45 1.64 33.32
N VAL A 78 -8.74 1.31 33.32
CA VAL A 78 -9.45 0.97 34.54
C VAL A 78 -9.00 -0.44 34.92
N THR A 79 -8.17 -0.54 35.96
CA THR A 79 -7.74 -1.83 36.51
C THR A 79 -8.32 -2.01 37.91
N VAL A 80 -8.91 -3.18 38.16
CA VAL A 80 -9.34 -3.59 39.50
C VAL A 80 -8.27 -4.50 40.06
N SER A 81 -7.38 -4.02 40.92
CA SER A 81 -6.59 -4.98 41.71
C SER A 81 -7.57 -5.79 42.55
N ALA A 82 -7.57 -7.12 42.40
CA ALA A 82 -8.42 -8.01 43.19
C ALA A 82 -8.17 -7.89 44.71
N ALA A 83 -7.08 -7.24 45.11
CA ALA A 83 -6.73 -6.98 46.50
C ALA A 83 -7.09 -5.56 47.01
N ASP A 84 -7.28 -4.56 46.13
CA ASP A 84 -7.23 -3.15 46.56
C ASP A 84 -8.51 -2.31 46.35
N ASP A 85 -9.50 -2.75 45.55
CA ASP A 85 -10.77 -2.00 45.45
C ASP A 85 -12.00 -2.85 45.04
N PRO A 86 -12.83 -3.31 46.01
CA PRO A 86 -14.08 -4.02 45.72
C PRO A 86 -15.19 -3.13 45.13
N THR A 87 -15.01 -1.81 45.03
CA THR A 87 -16.07 -0.88 44.58
C THR A 87 -16.32 -0.90 43.07
N VAL A 88 -15.40 -1.39 42.24
CA VAL A 88 -15.66 -1.49 40.77
C VAL A 88 -16.58 -2.65 40.43
N LEU A 89 -16.62 -3.68 41.29
CA LEU A 89 -17.64 -4.73 41.25
C LEU A 89 -18.92 -4.31 41.98
N ASP A 90 -18.98 -3.11 42.57
CA ASP A 90 -20.22 -2.55 43.07
C ASP A 90 -21.01 -1.95 41.89
N ALA A 91 -22.04 -2.67 41.46
CA ALA A 91 -22.94 -2.23 40.39
C ALA A 91 -23.56 -0.85 40.66
N ALA A 92 -23.65 -0.41 41.92
CA ALA A 92 -24.18 0.91 42.27
C ALA A 92 -23.28 2.08 41.81
N GLN A 93 -21.99 1.84 41.56
CA GLN A 93 -21.07 2.84 41.02
C GLN A 93 -21.28 3.08 39.51
N LEU A 94 -21.98 2.16 38.83
CA LEU A 94 -22.31 2.26 37.42
C LEU A 94 -23.74 2.76 37.24
N ASN A 95 -23.87 3.96 36.71
CA ASN A 95 -25.13 4.62 36.44
C ASN A 95 -25.07 5.39 35.11
N PHE A 96 -25.66 4.81 34.07
CA PHE A 96 -25.76 5.46 32.77
C PHE A 96 -26.99 6.39 32.71
N PRO A 97 -26.86 7.61 32.16
CA PRO A 97 -27.98 8.55 32.09
C PRO A 97 -29.12 7.98 31.23
N ALA A 98 -30.37 8.21 31.63
CA ALA A 98 -31.52 7.85 30.82
C ALA A 98 -31.60 8.80 29.62
N GLN A 99 -31.70 8.22 28.43
CA GLN A 99 -31.81 8.95 27.18
C GLN A 99 -32.92 8.33 26.33
N SER A 100 -33.94 9.11 26.01
CA SER A 100 -35.03 8.69 25.13
C SER A 100 -34.58 8.62 23.66
N LEU A 101 -33.61 9.46 23.28
CA LEU A 101 -33.05 9.54 21.93
C LEU A 101 -31.51 9.53 22.01
N PRO A 102 -30.89 8.38 22.34
CA PRO A 102 -29.43 8.27 22.32
C PRO A 102 -28.94 8.44 20.88
N GLN A 103 -27.76 9.04 20.70
CA GLN A 103 -27.09 9.10 19.41
C GLN A 103 -26.49 7.73 19.06
N VAL A 104 -26.00 6.99 20.06
CA VAL A 104 -25.31 5.70 19.90
C VAL A 104 -25.97 4.60 20.74
N THR A 105 -26.12 3.42 20.14
CA THR A 105 -26.32 2.16 20.86
C THR A 105 -24.97 1.49 21.01
N VAL A 106 -24.46 1.36 22.24
CA VAL A 106 -23.20 0.64 22.48
C VAL A 106 -23.53 -0.79 22.85
N VAL A 107 -23.10 -1.73 22.01
CA VAL A 107 -23.25 -3.17 22.22
C VAL A 107 -21.91 -3.74 22.67
N VAL A 108 -21.83 -4.17 23.92
CA VAL A 108 -20.62 -4.77 24.52
C VAL A 108 -20.78 -6.29 24.51
N LEU A 109 -19.92 -7.00 23.80
CA LEU A 109 -19.82 -8.45 23.87
C LEU A 109 -19.01 -8.87 25.10
N ALA A 110 -19.69 -9.48 26.08
CA ALA A 110 -19.08 -10.04 27.27
C ALA A 110 -18.83 -11.53 27.09
N ARG A 111 -17.55 -11.92 26.97
CA ARG A 111 -17.10 -13.33 26.88
C ARG A 111 -16.23 -13.72 28.06
N GLY A 112 -15.46 -12.78 28.61
CA GLY A 112 -14.56 -13.00 29.73
C GLY A 112 -15.25 -12.94 31.10
N PRO A 113 -14.49 -13.07 32.19
CA PRO A 113 -15.02 -13.05 33.55
C PRO A 113 -15.66 -11.70 33.90
N LEU A 114 -16.64 -11.72 34.80
CA LEU A 114 -17.37 -10.53 35.29
C LEU A 114 -16.50 -9.28 35.51
N ARG A 115 -15.34 -9.44 36.15
CA ARG A 115 -14.40 -8.33 36.42
C ARG A 115 -14.05 -7.54 35.16
N ARG A 116 -13.81 -8.22 34.05
CA ARG A 116 -13.42 -7.61 32.77
C ARG A 116 -14.57 -6.78 32.19
N THR A 117 -15.79 -7.31 32.27
CA THR A 117 -17.01 -6.59 31.89
C THR A 117 -17.17 -5.32 32.74
N ALA A 118 -16.95 -5.40 34.06
CA ALA A 118 -17.05 -4.25 34.96
C ALA A 118 -16.00 -3.16 34.67
N GLU A 119 -14.75 -3.56 34.42
CA GLU A 119 -13.66 -2.65 34.01
C GLU A 119 -14.01 -1.89 32.71
N SER A 120 -14.48 -2.61 31.68
CA SER A 120 -14.88 -2.02 30.39
C SER A 120 -16.06 -1.06 30.53
N LEU A 121 -17.10 -1.43 31.29
CA LEU A 121 -18.26 -0.55 31.54
C LEU A 121 -17.89 0.70 32.35
N THR A 122 -16.95 0.59 33.29
CA THR A 122 -16.45 1.73 34.06
C THR A 122 -15.68 2.70 33.17
N ALA A 123 -14.82 2.18 32.28
CA ALA A 123 -14.13 3.01 31.28
C ALA A 123 -15.14 3.74 30.38
N LEU A 124 -16.17 3.03 29.92
CA LEU A 124 -17.24 3.58 29.09
C LEU A 124 -18.03 4.68 29.81
N GLN A 125 -18.40 4.49 31.08
CA GLN A 125 -19.06 5.53 31.88
C GLN A 125 -18.20 6.79 31.99
N ARG A 126 -16.89 6.65 32.26
CA ARG A 126 -15.97 7.79 32.36
C ARG A 126 -15.89 8.56 31.05
N VAL A 127 -15.80 7.86 29.91
CA VAL A 127 -15.73 8.49 28.59
C VAL A 127 -17.05 9.18 28.24
N LEU A 128 -18.20 8.56 28.51
CA LEU A 128 -19.50 9.16 28.24
C LEU A 128 -19.81 10.36 29.15
N ALA A 129 -19.32 10.36 30.39
CA ALA A 129 -19.48 11.49 31.30
C ALA A 129 -18.63 12.71 30.90
N ALA A 130 -17.47 12.47 30.27
CA ALA A 130 -16.56 13.52 29.81
C ALA A 130 -16.80 13.95 28.34
N GLY A 131 -17.45 13.11 27.55
CA GLY A 131 -17.70 13.31 26.12
C GLY A 131 -19.02 14.02 25.82
N SER A 132 -19.29 14.20 24.52
CA SER A 132 -20.54 14.81 24.04
C SER A 132 -21.57 13.78 23.54
N ALA A 133 -21.09 12.57 23.21
CA ALA A 133 -21.92 11.49 22.71
C ALA A 133 -22.96 11.01 23.74
N SER A 134 -24.20 10.95 23.30
CA SER A 134 -25.31 10.39 24.07
C SER A 134 -25.47 8.91 23.71
N ALA A 135 -25.39 8.00 24.69
CA ALA A 135 -25.37 6.56 24.45
C ALA A 135 -26.33 5.77 25.35
N LYS A 136 -26.87 4.69 24.79
CA LYS A 136 -27.57 3.63 25.54
C LYS A 136 -26.78 2.33 25.44
N ILE A 137 -26.54 1.71 26.59
CA ILE A 137 -25.68 0.53 26.71
C ILE A 137 -26.51 -0.74 26.68
N VAL A 138 -26.06 -1.70 25.88
CA VAL A 138 -26.60 -3.06 25.82
C VAL A 138 -25.44 -4.04 25.90
N VAL A 139 -25.51 -4.98 26.83
CA VAL A 139 -24.48 -6.01 27.01
C VAL A 139 -25.02 -7.34 26.48
N VAL A 140 -24.28 -7.95 25.56
CA VAL A 140 -24.54 -9.30 25.05
C VAL A 140 -23.60 -10.25 25.77
N ILE A 141 -24.14 -11.17 26.56
CA ILE A 141 -23.38 -12.19 27.29
C ILE A 141 -23.31 -13.44 26.43
N ALA A 142 -22.09 -13.90 26.15
CA ALA A 142 -21.85 -15.15 25.42
C ALA A 142 -21.23 -16.21 26.36
N GLY A 143 -21.74 -17.44 26.28
CA GLY A 143 -21.28 -18.58 27.09
C GLY A 143 -22.05 -18.74 28.41
N GLU A 144 -21.56 -19.63 29.29
CA GLU A 144 -22.25 -20.01 30.53
C GLU A 144 -22.42 -18.85 31.53
N GLU A 145 -23.45 -18.96 32.39
CA GLU A 145 -23.75 -18.01 33.46
C GLU A 145 -22.72 -18.11 34.60
N ASP A 146 -21.90 -17.07 34.73
CA ASP A 146 -20.85 -16.89 35.75
C ASP A 146 -21.22 -15.74 36.74
N GLY A 147 -22.51 -15.49 36.93
CA GLY A 147 -23.01 -14.37 37.76
C GLY A 147 -23.04 -13.01 37.04
N ARG A 148 -22.50 -12.89 35.81
CA ARG A 148 -22.59 -11.65 34.99
C ARG A 148 -24.03 -11.17 34.82
N THR A 149 -24.98 -12.06 34.50
CA THR A 149 -26.39 -11.71 34.31
C THR A 149 -26.99 -11.05 35.55
N GLN A 150 -26.74 -11.63 36.73
CA GLN A 150 -27.24 -11.13 38.00
C GLN A 150 -26.62 -9.77 38.34
N TRP A 151 -25.31 -9.62 38.16
CA TRP A 151 -24.61 -8.36 38.40
C TRP A 151 -25.03 -7.26 37.41
N LEU A 152 -25.14 -7.56 36.12
CA LEU A 152 -25.59 -6.58 35.12
C LEU A 152 -27.04 -6.13 35.35
N SER A 153 -27.87 -7.02 35.91
CA SER A 153 -29.25 -6.68 36.28
C SER A 153 -29.33 -5.67 37.44
N SER A 154 -28.28 -5.56 38.27
CA SER A 154 -28.19 -4.52 39.30
C SER A 154 -27.49 -3.24 38.82
N VAL A 155 -26.92 -3.23 37.62
CA VAL A 155 -26.36 -2.01 37.02
C VAL A 155 -27.47 -1.13 36.47
N GLY A 156 -27.46 0.15 36.87
CA GLY A 156 -28.47 1.11 36.45
C GLY A 156 -28.51 1.31 34.93
N ARG A 157 -29.65 1.00 34.32
CA ARG A 157 -30.00 1.36 32.93
C ARG A 157 -29.10 0.73 31.85
N VAL A 158 -28.55 -0.45 32.13
CA VAL A 158 -27.96 -1.35 31.14
C VAL A 158 -28.99 -2.40 30.72
N ALA A 159 -29.13 -2.64 29.41
CA ALA A 159 -29.91 -3.77 28.93
C ALA A 159 -29.02 -5.00 28.74
N VAL A 160 -29.55 -6.18 29.00
CA VAL A 160 -28.81 -7.45 28.92
C VAL A 160 -29.50 -8.39 27.93
N GLU A 161 -28.70 -9.04 27.08
CA GLU A 161 -29.11 -10.08 26.15
C GLU A 161 -28.19 -11.30 26.32
N GLY A 162 -28.78 -12.49 26.40
CA GLY A 162 -28.02 -13.74 26.47
C GLY A 162 -27.88 -14.41 25.11
N ALA A 163 -26.73 -15.05 24.88
CA ALA A 163 -26.49 -16.01 23.81
C ALA A 163 -25.92 -17.29 24.45
N GLY A 164 -26.73 -18.35 24.50
CA GLY A 164 -26.34 -19.63 25.12
C GLY A 164 -25.32 -20.42 24.31
N SER A 165 -25.11 -20.05 23.05
CA SER A 165 -24.09 -20.61 22.17
C SER A 165 -23.58 -19.57 21.15
N ASP A 166 -22.45 -19.83 20.51
CA ASP A 166 -21.92 -18.98 19.43
C ASP A 166 -22.91 -18.86 18.24
N ALA A 167 -23.73 -19.89 18.00
CA ALA A 167 -24.75 -19.87 16.95
C ALA A 167 -25.90 -18.88 17.23
N GLU A 168 -26.21 -18.63 18.51
CA GLU A 168 -27.26 -17.68 18.92
C GLU A 168 -26.76 -16.22 18.95
N LEU A 169 -25.45 -16.01 18.84
CA LEU A 169 -24.83 -14.72 19.07
C LEU A 169 -25.33 -13.66 18.08
N ALA A 170 -25.52 -14.03 16.82
CA ALA A 170 -26.05 -13.13 15.79
C ALA A 170 -27.45 -12.62 16.13
N ALA A 171 -28.34 -13.52 16.56
CA ALA A 171 -29.69 -13.15 16.98
C ALA A 171 -29.68 -12.30 18.25
N ALA A 172 -28.74 -12.53 19.18
CA ALA A 172 -28.57 -11.71 20.37
C ALA A 172 -28.11 -10.28 20.02
N PHE A 173 -27.21 -10.10 19.05
CA PHE A 173 -26.86 -8.77 18.53
C PHE A 173 -28.07 -8.05 17.93
N ASP A 174 -28.88 -8.72 17.11
CA ASP A 174 -30.08 -8.13 16.51
C ASP A 174 -31.10 -7.68 17.58
N ARG A 175 -31.35 -8.52 18.60
CA ARG A 175 -32.20 -8.15 19.75
C ARG A 175 -31.62 -6.97 20.52
N ALA A 176 -30.30 -6.97 20.78
CA ALA A 176 -29.63 -5.90 21.49
C ALA A 176 -29.78 -4.55 20.77
N ILE A 177 -29.61 -4.54 19.45
CA ILE A 177 -29.76 -3.35 18.61
C ILE A 177 -31.23 -2.90 18.57
N GLY A 178 -32.18 -3.83 18.56
CA GLY A 178 -33.63 -3.53 18.61
C GLY A 178 -34.08 -2.81 19.89
N ARG A 179 -33.35 -2.95 21.01
CA ARG A 179 -33.70 -2.32 22.30
C ARG A 179 -33.39 -0.84 22.39
N SER A 180 -32.67 -0.26 21.43
CA SER A 180 -32.20 1.11 21.48
C SER A 180 -32.29 1.76 20.11
N PRO A 181 -32.85 2.97 19.96
CA PRO A 181 -33.07 3.60 18.66
C PRO A 181 -31.87 4.42 18.15
N GLY A 182 -30.67 4.24 18.73
CA GLY A 182 -29.53 5.10 18.44
C GLY A 182 -29.14 5.11 16.97
N LYS A 183 -28.93 6.29 16.38
CA LYS A 183 -28.56 6.48 14.96
C LYS A 183 -27.34 5.64 14.57
N PHE A 184 -26.37 5.55 15.47
CA PHE A 184 -25.18 4.71 15.31
C PHE A 184 -25.20 3.52 16.27
N VAL A 185 -24.51 2.45 15.91
CA VAL A 185 -24.29 1.27 16.73
C VAL A 185 -22.80 1.06 16.90
N LEU A 186 -22.28 1.15 18.13
CA LEU A 186 -20.89 0.81 18.45
C LEU A 186 -20.84 -0.64 18.90
N LEU A 187 -20.14 -1.49 18.15
CA LEU A 187 -19.81 -2.84 18.56
C LEU A 187 -18.44 -2.81 19.23
N THR A 188 -18.35 -3.34 20.44
CA THR A 188 -17.10 -3.49 21.20
C THR A 188 -17.17 -4.78 22.02
N SER A 189 -16.07 -5.16 22.65
CA SER A 189 -16.01 -6.29 23.58
C SER A 189 -15.51 -5.87 24.96
N ASP A 190 -15.72 -6.75 25.94
CA ASP A 190 -15.24 -6.56 27.31
C ASP A 190 -13.70 -6.50 27.41
N VAL A 191 -12.96 -7.03 26.43
CA VAL A 191 -11.48 -6.92 26.40
C VAL A 191 -10.99 -5.54 25.99
N ALA A 192 -11.85 -4.70 25.40
CA ALA A 192 -11.50 -3.38 24.90
C ALA A 192 -12.03 -2.28 25.82
N GLN A 193 -11.12 -1.43 26.30
CA GLN A 193 -11.44 -0.25 27.10
C GLN A 193 -11.34 1.01 26.25
N VAL A 194 -12.49 1.66 26.06
CA VAL A 194 -12.60 2.92 25.32
C VAL A 194 -11.83 4.05 26.01
N GLN A 195 -11.15 4.88 25.22
CA GLN A 195 -10.39 6.04 25.71
C GLN A 195 -11.15 7.37 25.47
N PRO A 196 -10.82 8.44 26.21
CA PRO A 196 -11.48 9.74 26.06
C PRO A 196 -11.48 10.25 24.61
N GLY A 197 -12.63 10.76 24.16
CA GLY A 197 -12.82 11.31 22.80
C GLY A 197 -12.94 10.26 21.69
N ALA A 198 -12.84 8.97 21.98
CA ALA A 198 -12.86 7.93 20.95
C ALA A 198 -14.22 7.81 20.26
N ILE A 199 -15.32 7.77 21.03
CA ILE A 199 -16.69 7.67 20.49
C ILE A 199 -17.03 8.92 19.67
N ASP A 200 -16.73 10.12 20.19
CA ASP A 200 -16.96 11.38 19.48
C ASP A 200 -16.18 11.42 18.14
N SER A 201 -14.94 10.90 18.12
CA SER A 201 -14.12 10.82 16.91
C SER A 201 -14.73 9.88 15.87
N LEU A 202 -15.23 8.71 16.28
CA LEU A 202 -15.90 7.76 15.37
C LEU A 202 -17.18 8.37 14.77
N ILE A 203 -17.98 9.06 15.59
CA ILE A 203 -19.20 9.75 15.14
C ILE A 203 -18.84 10.85 14.14
N SER A 204 -17.92 11.74 14.52
CA SER A 204 -17.45 12.85 13.69
C SER A 204 -16.95 12.36 12.33
N ARG A 205 -16.23 11.22 12.30
CA ARG A 205 -15.81 10.57 11.05
C ARG A 205 -16.99 10.18 10.18
N LEU A 206 -17.98 9.45 10.71
CA LEU A 206 -19.13 9.02 9.92
C LEU A 206 -20.00 10.20 9.47
N GLU A 207 -20.15 11.22 10.30
CA GLU A 207 -20.92 12.42 9.93
C GLU A 207 -20.21 13.27 8.86
N GLY A 208 -18.88 13.37 8.92
CA GLY A 208 -18.08 14.05 7.91
C GLY A 208 -17.92 13.28 6.60
N GLU A 209 -18.18 11.97 6.59
CA GLU A 209 -18.03 11.11 5.41
C GLU A 209 -19.32 10.28 5.15
N PRO A 210 -20.37 10.89 4.55
CA PRO A 210 -21.66 10.22 4.34
C PRO A 210 -21.60 8.92 3.54
N SER A 211 -20.61 8.75 2.68
CA SER A 211 -20.37 7.52 1.92
C SER A 211 -19.87 6.36 2.77
N ALA A 212 -19.29 6.63 3.95
CA ALA A 212 -18.82 5.61 4.87
C ALA A 212 -19.97 5.11 5.75
N VAL A 213 -20.12 3.79 5.83
CA VAL A 213 -21.15 3.13 6.64
C VAL A 213 -20.66 2.70 8.00
N ALA A 214 -19.35 2.54 8.16
CA ALA A 214 -18.72 2.13 9.41
C ALA A 214 -17.35 2.79 9.59
N SER A 215 -16.99 3.03 10.85
CA SER A 215 -15.72 3.58 11.29
C SER A 215 -15.10 2.67 12.34
N CYS A 216 -13.90 2.16 12.05
CA CYS A 216 -13.11 1.28 12.91
C CYS A 216 -12.14 2.11 13.75
N ALA A 217 -12.00 1.77 15.03
CA ALA A 217 -11.08 2.44 15.93
C ALA A 217 -9.66 1.87 15.82
N LYS A 218 -8.70 2.59 16.40
CA LYS A 218 -7.36 2.10 16.68
C LYS A 218 -7.37 1.35 18.01
N SER A 219 -6.98 0.08 17.95
CA SER A 219 -6.88 -0.77 19.13
C SER A 219 -5.41 -1.05 19.43
N VAL A 220 -4.98 -0.88 20.68
CA VAL A 220 -3.59 -1.07 21.12
C VAL A 220 -3.51 -1.91 22.38
N MET A 221 -2.44 -2.66 22.54
CA MET A 221 -2.09 -3.30 23.81
C MET A 221 -1.47 -2.27 24.77
N THR A 222 -1.35 -2.64 26.04
CA THR A 222 -0.73 -1.81 27.08
C THR A 222 0.75 -1.52 26.84
N ASP A 223 1.46 -2.39 26.13
CA ASP A 223 2.87 -2.21 25.75
C ASP A 223 3.07 -1.29 24.53
N GLY A 224 1.98 -0.74 23.99
CA GLY A 224 1.97 0.13 22.81
C GLY A 224 2.04 -0.61 21.48
N SER A 225 1.97 -1.95 21.48
CA SER A 225 1.78 -2.71 20.24
C SER A 225 0.37 -2.52 19.70
N LEU A 226 0.26 -2.43 18.37
CA LEU A 226 -1.02 -2.30 17.69
C LEU A 226 -1.74 -3.65 17.69
N VAL A 227 -3.03 -3.63 18.03
CA VAL A 227 -3.92 -4.80 17.89
C VAL A 227 -4.65 -4.73 16.56
N GLU A 228 -5.20 -3.56 16.23
CA GLU A 228 -6.00 -3.40 15.02
C GLU A 228 -5.95 -1.95 14.52
N SER A 229 -5.85 -1.81 13.21
CA SER A 229 -6.08 -0.53 12.50
C SER A 229 -7.03 -0.71 11.30
N GLY A 230 -8.09 -1.48 11.53
CA GLY A 230 -8.90 -2.15 10.51
C GLY A 230 -8.46 -3.60 10.30
N ALA A 231 -9.24 -4.33 9.52
CA ALA A 231 -9.01 -5.74 9.23
C ALA A 231 -9.30 -6.07 7.76
N CYS A 232 -8.84 -7.24 7.31
CA CYS A 232 -9.26 -7.85 6.05
C CYS A 232 -9.09 -9.36 6.07
N TRP A 233 -9.54 -10.05 5.02
CA TRP A 233 -9.48 -11.51 4.96
C TRP A 233 -8.16 -12.02 4.36
N ASP A 234 -7.65 -13.13 4.89
CA ASP A 234 -6.54 -13.91 4.33
C ASP A 234 -7.03 -14.96 3.28
N ARG A 235 -6.15 -15.85 2.79
CA ARG A 235 -6.53 -16.92 1.80
C ARG A 235 -7.57 -17.85 2.37
N GLU A 236 -7.35 -18.18 3.63
CA GLU A 236 -8.15 -19.14 4.35
C GLU A 236 -9.53 -18.53 4.68
N GLY A 237 -9.73 -17.24 4.39
CA GLY A 237 -10.92 -16.49 4.66
C GLY A 237 -11.01 -16.04 6.11
N ASN A 238 -9.96 -16.16 6.91
CA ASN A 238 -9.97 -15.66 8.29
C ASN A 238 -9.80 -14.14 8.30
N LEU A 239 -10.42 -13.50 9.29
CA LEU A 239 -10.25 -12.07 9.51
C LEU A 239 -8.88 -11.81 10.14
N ARG A 240 -8.02 -11.07 9.44
CA ARG A 240 -6.68 -10.63 9.85
C ARG A 240 -6.68 -9.15 10.19
N SER A 241 -6.18 -8.81 11.37
CA SER A 241 -6.00 -7.42 11.79
C SER A 241 -4.83 -6.76 11.06
N LEU A 242 -5.03 -5.52 10.60
CA LEU A 242 -4.00 -4.75 9.92
C LEU A 242 -3.03 -4.12 10.92
N GLY A 243 -1.76 -4.48 10.78
CA GLY A 243 -0.66 -3.97 11.59
C GLY A 243 -0.54 -4.61 12.97
N GLU A 244 -1.19 -5.75 13.21
CA GLU A 244 -1.08 -6.46 14.49
C GLU A 244 0.39 -6.70 14.88
N GLY A 245 0.75 -6.33 16.10
CA GLY A 245 2.12 -6.42 16.64
C GLY A 245 3.04 -5.24 16.33
N ASP A 246 2.63 -4.33 15.44
CA ASP A 246 3.45 -3.17 15.08
C ASP A 246 3.52 -2.10 16.17
N ASP A 247 4.42 -1.13 15.99
CA ASP A 247 4.42 0.09 16.79
C ASP A 247 3.19 0.96 16.48
N ALA A 248 2.28 1.07 17.45
CA ALA A 248 1.10 1.91 17.28
C ALA A 248 1.45 3.40 17.11
N THR A 249 2.64 3.86 17.47
CA THR A 249 3.06 5.26 17.29
C THR A 249 3.60 5.58 15.89
N GLU A 250 3.77 4.58 15.02
CA GLU A 250 4.23 4.80 13.65
C GLU A 250 3.27 5.75 12.92
N PRO A 251 3.77 6.79 12.21
CA PRO A 251 2.92 7.75 11.51
C PRO A 251 1.96 7.12 10.49
N SER A 252 2.31 5.97 9.92
CA SER A 252 1.44 5.18 9.04
C SER A 252 0.11 4.81 9.70
N TYR A 253 0.07 4.71 11.04
CA TYR A 253 -1.13 4.44 11.85
C TYR A 253 -1.77 5.71 12.44
N ALA A 254 -1.36 6.90 12.00
CA ALA A 254 -1.92 8.18 12.41
C ALA A 254 -2.87 8.78 11.35
N LEU A 255 -3.06 8.12 10.21
CA LEU A 255 -3.91 8.57 9.12
C LEU A 255 -5.17 7.73 8.98
N SER A 256 -6.29 8.42 8.79
CA SER A 256 -7.55 7.78 8.43
C SER A 256 -7.47 7.25 7.00
N ARG A 257 -8.02 6.04 6.78
CA ARG A 257 -7.96 5.36 5.48
C ARG A 257 -9.14 4.41 5.31
N ARG A 258 -9.43 4.03 4.07
CA ARG A 258 -10.37 2.94 3.79
C ARG A 258 -9.77 1.62 4.29
N VAL A 259 -10.61 0.79 4.90
CA VAL A 259 -10.27 -0.59 5.28
C VAL A 259 -11.38 -1.54 4.82
N PRO A 260 -11.08 -2.81 4.50
CA PRO A 260 -12.12 -3.75 4.06
C PRO A 260 -13.10 -4.14 5.15
N ALA A 261 -12.61 -4.31 6.37
CA ALA A 261 -13.37 -4.80 7.51
C ALA A 261 -12.84 -4.23 8.82
N ALA A 262 -13.49 -4.61 9.91
CA ALA A 262 -13.07 -4.38 11.29
C ALA A 262 -13.40 -5.63 12.11
N SER A 263 -12.68 -5.85 13.21
CA SER A 263 -12.99 -6.93 14.15
C SER A 263 -13.96 -6.47 15.26
N GLY A 264 -14.21 -7.36 16.22
CA GLY A 264 -15.01 -7.07 17.41
C GLY A 264 -14.30 -6.25 18.49
N THR A 265 -13.12 -5.67 18.22
CA THR A 265 -12.45 -4.78 19.17
C THR A 265 -13.24 -3.48 19.35
N ALA A 266 -13.44 -2.70 18.27
CA ALA A 266 -14.25 -1.49 18.28
C ALA A 266 -14.61 -0.99 16.87
N VAL A 267 -15.89 -1.04 16.51
CA VAL A 267 -16.41 -0.50 15.24
C VAL A 267 -17.76 0.20 15.42
N LEU A 268 -17.86 1.44 14.97
CA LEU A 268 -19.11 2.20 14.93
C LEU A 268 -19.75 2.06 13.55
N LEU A 269 -21.03 1.71 13.49
CA LEU A 269 -21.78 1.56 12.25
C LEU A 269 -23.01 2.47 12.22
N ARG A 270 -23.43 2.85 11.02
CA ARG A 270 -24.75 3.43 10.77
C ARG A 270 -25.82 2.35 10.97
N ARG A 271 -26.87 2.65 11.73
CA ARG A 271 -27.98 1.70 11.92
C ARG A 271 -28.62 1.32 10.59
N GLU A 272 -28.81 2.26 9.67
CA GLU A 272 -29.41 1.96 8.37
C GLU A 272 -28.59 0.94 7.56
N ALA A 273 -27.27 0.90 7.74
CA ALA A 273 -26.41 -0.05 7.04
C ALA A 273 -26.57 -1.48 7.57
N ILE A 274 -26.71 -1.64 8.89
CA ILE A 274 -27.01 -2.94 9.52
C ILE A 274 -28.39 -3.43 9.09
N ALA A 275 -29.39 -2.54 9.06
CA ALA A 275 -30.73 -2.90 8.60
C ALA A 275 -30.72 -3.32 7.12
N ALA A 276 -30.00 -2.59 6.27
CA ALA A 276 -29.86 -2.89 4.84
C ALA A 276 -29.11 -4.20 4.56
N SER A 277 -28.29 -4.70 5.49
CA SER A 277 -27.66 -6.02 5.39
C SER A 277 -28.55 -7.16 5.88
N GLY A 278 -29.76 -6.88 6.37
CA GLY A 278 -30.66 -7.88 6.96
C GLY A 278 -30.33 -8.23 8.42
N GLY A 279 -29.53 -7.41 9.11
CA GLY A 279 -29.07 -7.70 10.47
C GLY A 279 -27.91 -8.70 10.53
N PHE A 280 -27.54 -9.10 11.74
CA PHE A 280 -26.46 -10.05 11.99
C PHE A 280 -26.86 -11.47 11.64
N ALA A 281 -28.08 -11.90 11.95
CA ALA A 281 -28.52 -13.28 11.72
C ALA A 281 -28.49 -13.66 10.23
N GLN A 282 -28.92 -12.76 9.34
CA GLN A 282 -28.88 -13.01 7.89
C GLN A 282 -27.46 -12.89 7.33
N ALA A 283 -26.64 -11.98 7.87
CA ALA A 283 -25.27 -11.77 7.41
C ALA A 283 -24.28 -12.85 7.89
N SER A 284 -24.58 -13.57 8.98
CA SER A 284 -23.64 -14.49 9.62
C SER A 284 -23.34 -15.76 8.82
N GLY A 285 -24.23 -16.18 7.90
CA GLY A 285 -24.02 -17.25 6.91
C GLY A 285 -22.95 -18.30 7.26
N VAL A 286 -21.83 -18.27 6.54
CA VAL A 286 -20.65 -19.14 6.68
C VAL A 286 -19.46 -18.44 7.39
N ALA A 287 -19.71 -17.32 8.07
CA ALA A 287 -18.68 -16.52 8.73
C ALA A 287 -18.25 -17.10 10.08
N HIS A 288 -17.03 -16.79 10.50
CA HIS A 288 -16.47 -17.26 11.78
C HIS A 288 -17.08 -16.56 13.00
N SER A 289 -17.69 -15.39 12.81
CA SER A 289 -18.41 -14.66 13.85
C SER A 289 -19.52 -13.78 13.25
N PRO A 290 -20.50 -13.31 14.04
CA PRO A 290 -21.52 -12.40 13.55
C PRO A 290 -20.96 -11.08 13.00
N ILE A 291 -19.88 -10.58 13.59
CA ILE A 291 -19.22 -9.36 13.13
C ILE A 291 -18.54 -9.61 11.78
N ASP A 292 -17.84 -10.74 11.62
CA ASP A 292 -17.25 -11.15 10.34
C ASP A 292 -18.33 -11.24 9.24
N GLY A 293 -19.46 -11.88 9.54
CA GLY A 293 -20.58 -11.99 8.60
C GLY A 293 -21.13 -10.63 8.17
N LEU A 294 -21.32 -9.71 9.12
CA LEU A 294 -21.73 -8.35 8.82
C LEU A 294 -20.69 -7.61 7.96
N MET A 295 -19.40 -7.71 8.27
CA MET A 295 -18.34 -7.08 7.49
C MET A 295 -18.32 -7.59 6.05
N ARG A 296 -18.50 -8.90 5.83
CA ARG A 296 -18.61 -9.50 4.48
C ARG A 296 -19.82 -8.97 3.73
N ALA A 297 -20.99 -8.93 4.37
CA ALA A 297 -22.20 -8.41 3.75
C ALA A 297 -22.03 -6.94 3.32
N LEU A 298 -21.39 -6.11 4.16
CA LEU A 298 -21.08 -4.72 3.82
C LEU A 298 -20.05 -4.63 2.68
N TRP A 299 -19.04 -5.49 2.68
CA TRP A 299 -18.02 -5.57 1.62
C TRP A 299 -18.60 -5.98 0.27
N ASP A 300 -19.46 -7.00 0.24
CA ASP A 300 -20.12 -7.49 -0.98
C ASP A 300 -21.05 -6.43 -1.57
N GLN A 301 -21.71 -5.66 -0.71
CA GLN A 301 -22.49 -4.48 -1.09
C GLN A 301 -21.63 -3.26 -1.47
N LYS A 302 -20.29 -3.41 -1.52
CA LYS A 302 -19.30 -2.36 -1.83
C LYS A 302 -19.44 -1.13 -0.93
N LYS A 303 -19.86 -1.33 0.32
CA LYS A 303 -19.94 -0.26 1.30
C LYS A 303 -18.55 0.13 1.80
N ARG A 304 -18.40 1.40 2.12
CA ARG A 304 -17.11 1.96 2.55
C ARG A 304 -16.98 1.89 4.07
N ILE A 305 -15.90 1.31 4.53
CA ILE A 305 -15.49 1.28 5.94
C ILE A 305 -14.18 2.06 6.05
N VAL A 306 -14.06 2.86 7.11
CA VAL A 306 -12.90 3.73 7.33
C VAL A 306 -12.28 3.47 8.69
N PHE A 307 -10.95 3.53 8.77
CA PHE A 307 -10.20 3.52 10.02
C PHE A 307 -10.06 4.96 10.53
N GLU A 308 -10.33 5.20 11.82
CA GLU A 308 -10.16 6.50 12.49
C GLU A 308 -9.13 6.40 13.62
N PRO A 309 -7.89 6.86 13.39
CA PRO A 309 -6.78 6.68 14.34
C PRO A 309 -6.92 7.49 15.63
N LYS A 310 -7.76 8.54 15.65
CA LYS A 310 -8.03 9.32 16.87
C LYS A 310 -8.95 8.58 17.84
N ALA A 311 -9.70 7.60 17.36
CA ALA A 311 -10.50 6.74 18.22
C ALA A 311 -9.61 5.63 18.80
N LEU A 312 -9.22 5.77 20.07
CA LEU A 312 -8.33 4.81 20.73
C LEU A 312 -9.10 3.88 21.67
N PHE A 313 -8.79 2.59 21.56
CA PHE A 313 -9.21 1.56 22.50
C PHE A 313 -7.96 0.83 23.00
N VAL A 314 -7.89 0.58 24.31
CA VAL A 314 -6.81 -0.21 24.90
C VAL A 314 -7.34 -1.60 25.19
N VAL A 315 -6.66 -2.60 24.65
CA VAL A 315 -7.04 -4.01 24.72
C VAL A 315 -6.20 -4.69 25.79
N SER A 316 -6.86 -5.39 26.71
CA SER A 316 -6.20 -6.09 27.82
C SER A 316 -5.70 -7.48 27.44
N GLU A 317 -6.33 -8.11 26.43
CA GLU A 317 -5.98 -9.43 25.91
C GLU A 317 -6.45 -9.52 24.45
N LEU A 318 -5.66 -10.17 23.59
CA LEU A 318 -6.06 -10.40 22.20
C LEU A 318 -7.34 -11.25 22.15
N LEU A 319 -8.33 -10.79 21.39
CA LEU A 319 -9.50 -11.62 21.10
C LEU A 319 -9.01 -12.85 20.33
N ALA A 320 -9.37 -14.05 20.80
CA ALA A 320 -9.14 -15.25 20.02
C ALA A 320 -9.91 -15.12 18.70
N THR A 321 -9.20 -14.95 17.59
CA THR A 321 -9.77 -15.14 16.24
C THR A 321 -10.08 -16.63 16.10
N PRO A 322 -11.35 -17.01 15.86
CA PRO A 322 -11.66 -18.41 15.58
C PRO A 322 -10.84 -18.84 14.37
N SER A 323 -9.97 -19.84 14.57
CA SER A 323 -9.12 -20.40 13.53
C SER A 323 -9.59 -21.81 13.23
N GLY A 324 -9.86 -22.10 11.96
CA GLY A 324 -10.29 -23.41 11.51
C GLY A 324 -10.65 -23.38 10.03
N PRO A 325 -10.38 -24.46 9.28
CA PRO A 325 -10.76 -24.50 7.88
C PRO A 325 -12.29 -24.37 7.76
N LEU A 326 -12.74 -23.50 6.86
CA LEU A 326 -14.13 -23.38 6.41
C LEU A 326 -14.62 -24.66 5.69
N SER A 327 -14.22 -25.86 6.12
CA SER A 327 -14.30 -27.12 5.36
C SER A 327 -15.71 -27.59 5.02
N ALA A 328 -16.73 -27.22 5.80
CA ALA A 328 -18.14 -27.46 5.45
C ALA A 328 -18.77 -26.29 4.65
N ALA A 329 -18.17 -25.09 4.76
CA ALA A 329 -18.60 -23.89 4.07
C ALA A 329 -18.04 -23.82 2.63
N THR A 330 -16.82 -24.32 2.39
CA THR A 330 -16.17 -24.37 1.07
C THR A 330 -16.97 -25.17 0.05
N ALA A 331 -17.63 -26.26 0.46
CA ALA A 331 -18.48 -27.05 -0.43
C ALA A 331 -19.77 -26.31 -0.83
N ARG A 332 -20.35 -25.51 0.06
CA ARG A 332 -21.58 -24.72 -0.19
C ARG A 332 -21.31 -23.36 -0.83
N LEU A 333 -20.12 -22.80 -0.59
CA LEU A 333 -19.58 -21.59 -1.24
C LEU A 333 -19.25 -21.88 -2.72
N ALA A 334 -18.77 -23.09 -3.04
CA ALA A 334 -18.59 -23.56 -4.41
C ALA A 334 -19.92 -23.71 -5.18
N GLU A 335 -21.01 -24.11 -4.51
CA GLU A 335 -22.35 -24.22 -5.13
C GLU A 335 -23.05 -22.86 -5.34
N LEU A 336 -22.69 -21.83 -4.58
CA LEU A 336 -23.33 -20.49 -4.63
C LEU A 336 -22.60 -19.47 -5.54
N GLY A 337 -21.56 -19.88 -6.26
CA GLY A 337 -20.78 -18.99 -7.13
C GLY A 337 -20.02 -17.89 -6.37
N ALA A 338 -19.78 -18.07 -5.07
CA ALA A 338 -19.08 -17.15 -4.19
C ALA A 338 -17.53 -17.32 -4.25
N ASP A 339 -17.04 -17.70 -5.42
CA ASP A 339 -15.66 -18.13 -5.70
C ASP A 339 -14.64 -16.99 -5.78
N ARG A 340 -14.95 -15.77 -5.30
CA ARG A 340 -14.08 -14.59 -5.50
C ARG A 340 -13.50 -13.94 -4.24
N VAL A 341 -14.02 -14.23 -3.04
CA VAL A 341 -13.62 -13.48 -1.84
C VAL A 341 -12.49 -14.15 -1.05
N ALA A 342 -12.31 -15.48 -1.16
CA ALA A 342 -11.29 -16.22 -0.42
C ALA A 342 -10.23 -16.92 -1.32
N VAL A 343 -10.58 -17.34 -2.53
CA VAL A 343 -9.76 -18.35 -3.25
C VAL A 343 -8.69 -17.75 -4.18
N ASP A 344 -8.83 -16.52 -4.67
CA ASP A 344 -7.90 -15.94 -5.67
C ASP A 344 -6.93 -14.85 -5.13
N ALA A 345 -7.07 -14.40 -3.87
CA ALA A 345 -6.57 -13.07 -3.48
C ALA A 345 -5.74 -13.04 -2.19
N SER A 346 -4.51 -13.54 -2.24
CA SER A 346 -3.63 -13.38 -1.06
C SER A 346 -2.13 -13.45 -1.30
N ASP A 347 -1.67 -13.94 -2.44
CA ASP A 347 -0.28 -13.71 -2.81
C ASP A 347 -0.11 -12.23 -3.12
N ILE A 348 0.91 -11.62 -2.50
CA ILE A 348 1.34 -10.30 -2.95
C ILE A 348 1.90 -10.51 -4.36
N ARG A 349 1.25 -9.91 -5.35
CA ARG A 349 1.65 -10.01 -6.75
C ARG A 349 2.82 -9.08 -7.00
N VAL A 350 3.93 -9.60 -7.52
CA VAL A 350 5.07 -8.78 -7.94
C VAL A 350 5.05 -8.65 -9.45
N LEU A 351 4.94 -7.42 -9.95
CA LEU A 351 4.89 -7.11 -11.37
C LEU A 351 6.16 -6.36 -11.78
N ALA A 352 6.73 -6.68 -12.95
CA ALA A 352 7.91 -5.97 -13.45
C ALA A 352 7.54 -5.08 -14.64
N PHE A 353 8.02 -3.84 -14.65
CA PHE A 353 7.92 -2.98 -15.84
C PHE A 353 8.70 -3.59 -17.00
N TYR A 354 8.11 -3.59 -18.18
CA TYR A 354 8.65 -4.24 -19.37
C TYR A 354 8.78 -3.24 -20.52
N LEU A 355 10.01 -3.07 -21.01
CA LEU A 355 10.35 -2.23 -22.14
C LEU A 355 10.21 -3.02 -23.46
N PRO A 356 9.28 -2.64 -24.35
CA PRO A 356 9.13 -3.30 -25.65
C PRO A 356 10.21 -2.90 -26.68
N GLN A 357 11.10 -1.96 -26.31
CA GLN A 357 12.19 -1.46 -27.16
C GLN A 357 13.38 -2.42 -27.12
N TYR A 358 13.37 -3.41 -28.01
CA TYR A 358 14.54 -4.24 -28.39
C TYR A 358 14.32 -4.83 -29.79
N HIS A 359 13.79 -4.01 -30.69
CA HIS A 359 13.59 -4.34 -32.10
C HIS A 359 13.64 -3.03 -32.90
N PRO A 360 14.12 -3.06 -34.15
CA PRO A 360 14.16 -1.87 -34.98
C PRO A 360 12.74 -1.48 -35.40
N ILE A 361 12.47 -0.17 -35.36
CA ILE A 361 11.28 0.46 -35.95
C ILE A 361 11.74 1.55 -36.90
N ARG A 362 10.89 1.91 -37.86
CA ARG A 362 11.23 2.91 -38.88
C ARG A 362 11.63 4.25 -38.26
N GLU A 363 10.89 4.71 -37.26
CA GLU A 363 11.08 6.00 -36.62
C GLU A 363 12.43 6.08 -35.89
N ASN A 364 12.78 5.03 -35.14
CA ASN A 364 14.08 4.95 -34.49
C ASN A 364 15.23 4.87 -35.50
N ASP A 365 15.05 4.17 -36.63
CA ASP A 365 16.03 4.15 -37.70
C ASP A 365 16.25 5.55 -38.30
N GLU A 366 15.18 6.33 -38.47
CA GLU A 366 15.23 7.71 -38.95
C GLU A 366 15.87 8.67 -37.92
N TRP A 367 15.66 8.44 -36.61
CA TRP A 367 16.14 9.34 -35.56
C TRP A 367 17.55 9.03 -35.08
N TRP A 368 17.92 7.75 -34.99
CA TRP A 368 19.12 7.28 -34.31
C TRP A 368 20.06 6.46 -35.21
N GLY A 369 19.63 6.18 -36.44
CA GLY A 369 20.37 5.42 -37.43
C GLY A 369 19.84 4.00 -37.64
N LYS A 370 20.04 3.48 -38.85
CA LYS A 370 19.50 2.19 -39.29
C LYS A 370 19.84 1.03 -38.34
N GLY A 371 18.82 0.26 -37.97
CA GLY A 371 18.92 -0.89 -37.08
C GLY A 371 18.99 -0.54 -35.60
N PHE A 372 18.61 0.68 -35.21
CA PHE A 372 18.75 1.11 -33.82
C PHE A 372 17.84 0.30 -32.89
N THR A 373 18.46 -0.17 -31.81
CA THR A 373 17.80 -0.72 -30.61
C THR A 373 18.62 -0.27 -29.40
N GLU A 374 18.07 -0.41 -28.18
CA GLU A 374 18.80 -0.08 -26.96
C GLU A 374 20.13 -0.84 -26.81
N TRP A 375 20.28 -2.01 -27.46
CA TRP A 375 21.57 -2.72 -27.53
C TRP A 375 22.70 -1.89 -28.12
N THR A 376 22.37 -0.95 -29.02
CA THR A 376 23.34 -0.02 -29.61
C THR A 376 23.95 0.90 -28.54
N ASN A 377 23.15 1.32 -27.55
CA ASN A 377 23.62 2.16 -26.44
C ASN A 377 24.36 1.33 -25.40
N VAL A 378 23.78 0.18 -25.02
CA VAL A 378 24.37 -0.74 -24.03
C VAL A 378 25.78 -1.15 -24.45
N SER A 379 25.97 -1.59 -25.69
CA SER A 379 27.28 -2.06 -26.18
C SER A 379 28.35 -0.96 -26.28
N LYS A 380 27.96 0.32 -26.36
CA LYS A 380 28.90 1.47 -26.45
C LYS A 380 29.36 1.97 -25.09
N ALA A 381 28.68 1.61 -24.01
CA ALA A 381 28.95 2.10 -22.68
C ALA A 381 30.38 1.75 -22.22
N LYS A 382 31.02 2.67 -21.50
CA LYS A 382 32.38 2.47 -20.96
C LYS A 382 32.42 2.74 -19.45
N PRO A 383 33.30 2.04 -18.70
CA PRO A 383 33.56 2.35 -17.30
C PRO A 383 34.02 3.79 -17.10
N ASN A 384 33.40 4.50 -16.14
CA ASN A 384 33.85 5.82 -15.69
C ASN A 384 34.72 5.78 -14.42
N PHE A 385 34.83 4.65 -13.74
CA PHE A 385 35.64 4.47 -12.54
C PHE A 385 36.09 3.02 -12.39
N LYS A 386 37.03 2.73 -11.50
CA LYS A 386 37.51 1.36 -11.28
C LYS A 386 36.37 0.51 -10.71
N GLN A 387 36.21 -0.71 -11.24
CA GLN A 387 35.10 -1.62 -10.92
C GLN A 387 33.70 -1.11 -11.31
N HIS A 388 33.62 -0.05 -12.13
CA HIS A 388 32.34 0.32 -12.75
C HIS A 388 31.95 -0.76 -13.76
N TYR A 389 30.88 -1.50 -13.49
CA TYR A 389 30.37 -2.51 -14.39
C TYR A 389 29.69 -1.86 -15.60
N GLN A 390 30.46 -1.60 -16.66
CA GLN A 390 29.96 -1.18 -17.97
C GLN A 390 30.87 -1.75 -19.06
N PRO A 391 30.33 -2.15 -20.21
CA PRO A 391 28.89 -2.33 -20.47
C PRO A 391 28.31 -3.54 -19.72
N HIS A 392 27.00 -3.51 -19.46
CA HIS A 392 26.27 -4.70 -19.02
C HIS A 392 26.09 -5.64 -20.22
N PHE A 393 26.42 -6.92 -20.05
CA PHE A 393 26.31 -7.92 -21.12
C PHE A 393 25.21 -8.92 -20.78
N PRO A 394 24.23 -9.16 -21.68
CA PRO A 394 23.21 -10.17 -21.45
C PRO A 394 23.81 -11.57 -21.37
N ALA A 395 23.26 -12.42 -20.50
CA ALA A 395 23.67 -13.82 -20.37
C ALA A 395 22.83 -14.72 -21.29
N ASP A 396 21.72 -15.26 -20.77
CA ASP A 396 21.01 -16.39 -21.37
C ASP A 396 20.40 -16.10 -22.74
N LEU A 397 19.84 -14.90 -22.93
CA LEU A 397 19.08 -14.53 -24.12
C LEU A 397 19.91 -13.74 -25.14
N GLY A 398 21.14 -13.38 -24.79
CA GLY A 398 22.02 -12.56 -25.63
C GLY A 398 21.41 -11.21 -26.03
N TYR A 399 21.92 -10.63 -27.11
CA TYR A 399 21.38 -9.40 -27.71
C TYR A 399 20.13 -9.72 -28.54
N TYR A 400 19.04 -10.02 -27.85
CA TYR A 400 17.82 -10.54 -28.47
C TYR A 400 17.05 -9.49 -29.31
N ASP A 401 16.12 -9.98 -30.12
CA ASP A 401 15.14 -9.19 -30.86
C ASP A 401 13.73 -9.58 -30.42
N LEU A 402 12.94 -8.60 -29.95
CA LEU A 402 11.58 -8.87 -29.42
C LEU A 402 10.54 -9.21 -30.48
N ARG A 403 10.90 -9.26 -31.76
CA ARG A 403 10.08 -9.84 -32.83
C ARG A 403 10.14 -11.38 -32.85
N VAL A 404 11.09 -11.97 -32.13
CA VAL A 404 11.23 -13.42 -31.99
C VAL A 404 10.36 -13.89 -30.83
N SER A 405 9.37 -14.74 -31.11
CA SER A 405 8.43 -15.29 -30.13
C SER A 405 9.14 -16.01 -28.99
N GLU A 406 10.13 -16.83 -29.31
CA GLU A 406 10.87 -17.68 -28.39
C GLU A 406 11.62 -16.87 -27.34
N VAL A 407 12.04 -15.65 -27.68
CA VAL A 407 12.65 -14.71 -26.72
C VAL A 407 11.60 -14.27 -25.70
N ARG A 408 10.42 -13.83 -26.17
CA ARG A 408 9.33 -13.38 -25.28
C ARG A 408 8.85 -14.50 -24.37
N GLU A 409 8.78 -15.72 -24.90
CA GLU A 409 8.43 -16.92 -24.14
C GLU A 409 9.50 -17.27 -23.10
N ALA A 410 10.78 -17.23 -23.46
CA ALA A 410 11.86 -17.45 -22.51
C ALA A 410 11.91 -16.39 -21.41
N GLN A 411 11.65 -15.11 -21.74
CA GLN A 411 11.56 -14.04 -20.75
C GLN A 411 10.41 -14.27 -19.77
N ALA A 412 9.22 -14.62 -20.27
CA ALA A 412 8.08 -14.95 -19.43
C ALA A 412 8.35 -16.16 -18.54
N GLN A 413 9.04 -17.19 -19.05
CA GLN A 413 9.42 -18.35 -18.26
C GLN A 413 10.40 -17.99 -17.13
N LEU A 414 11.45 -17.21 -17.42
CA LEU A 414 12.38 -16.73 -16.39
C LEU A 414 11.68 -15.89 -15.31
N ALA A 415 10.73 -15.04 -15.71
CA ALA A 415 9.93 -14.24 -14.80
C ALA A 415 9.02 -15.10 -13.91
N LEU A 416 8.33 -16.08 -14.50
CA LEU A 416 7.50 -17.04 -13.80
C LEU A 416 8.32 -17.87 -12.80
N ASP A 417 9.48 -18.38 -13.21
CA ASP A 417 10.39 -19.15 -12.37
C ASP A 417 10.94 -18.32 -11.19
N ALA A 418 11.02 -16.99 -11.33
CA ALA A 418 11.39 -16.07 -10.26
C ALA A 418 10.22 -15.71 -9.33
N GLY A 419 8.99 -16.15 -9.65
CA GLY A 419 7.77 -15.87 -8.89
C GLY A 419 7.08 -14.57 -9.27
N LEU A 420 7.45 -13.90 -10.38
CA LEU A 420 6.75 -12.72 -10.87
C LEU A 420 5.34 -13.11 -11.34
N ALA A 421 4.37 -12.26 -11.00
CA ALA A 421 2.97 -12.48 -11.32
C ALA A 421 2.55 -11.90 -12.68
N GLY A 422 3.42 -11.12 -13.34
CA GLY A 422 3.15 -10.56 -14.65
C GLY A 422 4.05 -9.40 -15.04
N PHE A 423 3.90 -8.93 -16.28
CA PHE A 423 4.60 -7.77 -16.81
C PHE A 423 3.70 -6.54 -16.93
N CYS A 424 4.26 -5.36 -16.65
CA CYS A 424 3.64 -4.08 -16.95
C CYS A 424 4.33 -3.45 -18.17
N TYR A 425 3.74 -3.64 -19.36
CA TYR A 425 4.31 -3.15 -20.61
C TYR A 425 4.22 -1.62 -20.67
N TYR A 426 5.33 -0.97 -21.03
CA TYR A 426 5.23 0.40 -21.49
C TYR A 426 4.42 0.47 -22.78
N TYR A 427 3.42 1.34 -22.78
CA TYR A 427 2.52 1.57 -23.89
C TYR A 427 2.79 2.96 -24.47
N TYR A 428 3.26 3.00 -25.71
CA TYR A 428 3.61 4.25 -26.38
C TYR A 428 2.57 4.58 -27.44
N TRP A 429 1.66 5.47 -27.08
CA TRP A 429 0.61 5.98 -27.94
C TRP A 429 0.65 7.51 -27.93
N PHE A 430 0.69 8.12 -29.10
CA PHE A 430 0.88 9.55 -29.33
C PHE A 430 -0.20 10.11 -30.24
N SER A 431 -1.36 10.45 -29.67
CA SER A 431 -2.46 11.14 -30.39
C SER A 431 -2.83 10.47 -31.71
N GLY A 432 -3.03 9.15 -31.66
CA GLY A 432 -3.40 8.30 -32.81
C GLY A 432 -2.26 7.50 -33.45
N HIS A 433 -1.01 7.71 -33.02
CA HIS A 433 0.15 6.95 -33.51
C HIS A 433 0.77 6.08 -32.41
N ARG A 434 0.87 4.78 -32.62
CA ARG A 434 1.61 3.88 -31.71
C ARG A 434 3.05 3.69 -32.16
N LEU A 435 3.94 3.50 -31.19
CA LEU A 435 5.33 3.13 -31.41
C LEU A 435 5.69 1.92 -30.55
N LEU A 436 6.66 1.11 -31.01
CA LEU A 436 7.16 -0.08 -30.30
C LEU A 436 6.07 -1.12 -29.99
N GLU A 437 4.99 -1.10 -30.75
CA GLU A 437 3.75 -1.82 -30.50
C GLU A 437 3.82 -3.30 -30.88
N ARG A 438 4.66 -3.62 -31.87
CA ARG A 438 4.71 -4.93 -32.49
C ARG A 438 4.86 -6.10 -31.50
N PRO A 439 5.76 -6.06 -30.49
CA PRO A 439 5.87 -7.16 -29.54
C PRO A 439 4.56 -7.44 -28.80
N LEU A 440 3.91 -6.41 -28.26
CA LEU A 440 2.67 -6.58 -27.49
C LEU A 440 1.50 -7.01 -28.38
N ASP A 441 1.41 -6.48 -29.60
CA ASP A 441 0.42 -6.91 -30.59
C ASP A 441 0.56 -8.39 -30.94
N GLU A 442 1.79 -8.87 -31.15
CA GLU A 442 2.03 -10.27 -31.44
C GLU A 442 1.73 -11.15 -30.22
N VAL A 443 1.98 -10.68 -28.98
CA VAL A 443 1.57 -11.38 -27.75
C VAL A 443 0.05 -11.50 -27.65
N LEU A 444 -0.69 -10.45 -28.00
CA LEU A 444 -2.14 -10.46 -28.02
C LEU A 444 -2.67 -11.41 -29.12
N ALA A 445 -2.13 -11.31 -30.33
CA ALA A 445 -2.59 -12.08 -31.48
C ALA A 445 -2.28 -13.58 -31.36
N SER A 446 -1.12 -13.93 -30.80
CA SER A 446 -0.70 -15.33 -30.65
C SER A 446 -1.20 -16.01 -29.38
N GLY A 447 -1.61 -15.23 -28.37
CA GLY A 447 -1.86 -15.76 -27.03
C GLY A 447 -0.59 -16.23 -26.31
N LYS A 448 0.61 -15.92 -26.84
CA LYS A 448 1.91 -16.35 -26.30
C LYS A 448 2.87 -15.17 -26.08
N PRO A 449 3.61 -15.13 -24.96
CA PRO A 449 3.58 -16.08 -23.84
C PRO A 449 2.27 -16.06 -23.07
N ASP A 450 1.90 -17.21 -22.50
CA ASP A 450 0.76 -17.31 -21.58
C ASP A 450 1.18 -16.81 -20.19
N PHE A 451 1.34 -15.49 -20.09
CA PHE A 451 1.83 -14.82 -18.90
C PHE A 451 1.02 -13.54 -18.64
N PRO A 452 0.58 -13.27 -17.41
CA PRO A 452 -0.28 -12.12 -17.15
C PRO A 452 0.41 -10.79 -17.44
N PHE A 453 -0.36 -9.81 -17.89
CA PHE A 453 0.17 -8.49 -18.20
C PHE A 453 -0.81 -7.35 -17.95
N CYS A 454 -0.28 -6.14 -17.79
CA CYS A 454 -1.02 -4.88 -17.88
C CYS A 454 -0.19 -3.83 -18.61
N ILE A 455 -0.73 -2.62 -18.78
CA ILE A 455 -0.04 -1.54 -19.47
C ILE A 455 0.19 -0.31 -18.59
N CYS A 456 1.30 0.39 -18.86
CA CYS A 456 1.61 1.72 -18.39
C CYS A 456 1.76 2.65 -19.58
N TRP A 457 0.81 3.56 -19.77
CA TRP A 457 0.89 4.57 -20.82
C TRP A 457 1.99 5.57 -20.50
N ALA A 458 3.09 5.44 -21.25
CA ALA A 458 4.26 6.32 -21.19
C ALA A 458 3.94 7.61 -21.96
N ASN A 459 3.09 8.43 -21.36
CA ASN A 459 2.44 9.57 -22.01
C ASN A 459 3.34 10.80 -22.17
N GLU A 460 4.67 10.69 -22.05
CA GLU A 460 5.58 11.81 -22.26
C GLU A 460 5.90 12.02 -23.73
N ASN A 461 6.12 13.28 -24.11
CA ASN A 461 6.68 13.60 -25.41
C ASN A 461 8.08 12.99 -25.58
N TRP A 462 8.35 12.42 -26.76
CA TRP A 462 9.70 12.01 -27.12
C TRP A 462 10.46 13.18 -27.71
N THR A 463 11.65 13.42 -27.19
CA THR A 463 12.54 14.50 -27.63
C THR A 463 13.93 13.91 -27.84
N ARG A 464 14.76 14.58 -28.65
CA ARG A 464 16.16 14.13 -28.85
C ARG A 464 17.00 14.10 -27.57
N ARG A 465 16.53 14.66 -26.45
CA ARG A 465 17.25 14.68 -25.15
C ARG A 465 17.75 13.32 -24.65
N TRP A 466 17.23 12.20 -25.12
CA TRP A 466 17.68 10.87 -24.72
C TRP A 466 19.17 10.59 -25.06
N ASP A 467 19.75 11.26 -26.06
CA ASP A 467 21.18 11.15 -26.43
C ASP A 467 22.07 12.29 -25.87
N GLY A 468 21.48 13.25 -25.16
CA GLY A 468 22.19 14.41 -24.61
C GLY A 468 22.49 15.54 -25.60
N LEU A 469 21.96 15.50 -26.83
CA LEU A 469 22.16 16.50 -27.88
C LEU A 469 20.81 16.93 -28.50
N ASP A 470 20.57 18.25 -28.43
CA ASP A 470 19.45 18.97 -29.06
C ASP A 470 18.03 18.76 -28.49
N SER A 471 17.22 19.82 -28.49
CA SER A 471 15.89 19.88 -27.84
C SER A 471 14.71 19.75 -28.79
N SER A 472 14.91 19.10 -29.95
CA SER A 472 13.85 18.90 -30.93
C SER A 472 12.85 17.82 -30.49
N LEU A 473 11.56 18.16 -30.55
CA LEU A 473 10.45 17.23 -30.37
C LEU A 473 10.45 16.21 -31.52
N LEU A 474 10.44 14.92 -31.21
CA LEU A 474 10.37 13.82 -32.18
C LEU A 474 8.91 13.44 -32.44
N ILE A 475 8.16 13.21 -31.37
CA ILE A 475 6.71 12.99 -31.39
C ILE A 475 6.12 13.45 -30.05
N GLY A 476 4.90 13.98 -30.08
CA GLY A 476 4.28 14.60 -28.90
C GLY A 476 2.81 14.25 -28.73
N GLN A 477 2.27 14.68 -27.60
CA GLN A 477 0.87 14.50 -27.21
C GLN A 477 0.04 15.77 -27.40
N SER A 478 -1.22 15.60 -27.80
CA SER A 478 -2.21 16.68 -27.90
C SER A 478 -3.20 16.69 -26.72
N TYR A 479 -3.54 15.52 -26.17
CA TYR A 479 -4.49 15.31 -25.07
C TYR A 479 -5.88 15.92 -25.33
N SER A 480 -6.38 15.79 -26.55
CA SER A 480 -7.73 16.23 -26.92
C SER A 480 -8.81 15.34 -26.32
N GLU A 481 -10.08 15.76 -26.36
CA GLU A 481 -11.20 14.87 -25.96
C GLU A 481 -11.31 13.65 -26.88
N ASP A 482 -11.04 13.83 -28.18
CA ASP A 482 -11.00 12.74 -29.15
C ASP A 482 -9.86 11.76 -28.86
N ASP A 483 -8.72 12.25 -28.37
CA ASP A 483 -7.61 11.40 -27.93
C ASP A 483 -8.03 10.49 -26.76
N GLU A 484 -8.81 10.99 -25.81
CA GLU A 484 -9.28 10.19 -24.68
C GLU A 484 -10.11 8.99 -25.15
N VAL A 485 -10.96 9.19 -26.16
CA VAL A 485 -11.77 8.13 -26.78
C VAL A 485 -10.90 7.20 -27.61
N ALA A 486 -10.05 7.75 -28.50
CA ALA A 486 -9.21 6.98 -29.40
C ALA A 486 -8.22 6.08 -28.63
N LEU A 487 -7.60 6.62 -27.58
CA LEU A 487 -6.70 5.88 -26.71
C LEU A 487 -7.41 4.71 -26.00
N PHE A 488 -8.63 4.93 -25.49
CA PHE A 488 -9.38 3.84 -24.88
C PHE A 488 -9.73 2.74 -25.89
N LEU A 489 -10.15 3.11 -27.10
CA LEU A 489 -10.47 2.14 -28.15
C LEU A 489 -9.25 1.32 -28.56
N ASP A 490 -8.08 1.93 -28.52
CA ASP A 490 -6.78 1.30 -28.79
C ASP A 490 -6.34 0.35 -27.65
N TRP A 491 -6.69 0.66 -26.39
CA TRP A 491 -6.52 -0.25 -25.26
C TRP A 491 -7.51 -1.42 -25.26
N LEU A 492 -8.72 -1.22 -25.77
CA LEU A 492 -9.85 -2.16 -25.61
C LEU A 492 -9.53 -3.63 -25.97
N PRO A 493 -8.80 -3.95 -27.05
CA PRO A 493 -8.41 -5.32 -27.34
C PRO A 493 -7.58 -5.97 -26.23
N LEU A 494 -6.63 -5.22 -25.65
CA LEU A 494 -5.80 -5.68 -24.53
C LEU A 494 -6.62 -5.89 -23.27
N LEU A 495 -7.51 -4.94 -22.96
CA LEU A 495 -8.36 -4.98 -21.75
C LEU A 495 -9.37 -6.14 -21.77
N ARG A 496 -9.60 -6.77 -22.93
CA ARG A 496 -10.45 -7.96 -23.10
C ARG A 496 -9.69 -9.27 -22.97
N ASP A 497 -8.36 -9.26 -23.06
CA ASP A 497 -7.55 -10.47 -22.92
C ASP A 497 -7.74 -11.07 -21.51
N GLU A 498 -7.88 -12.39 -21.43
CA GLU A 498 -8.09 -13.10 -20.17
C GLU A 498 -6.85 -13.04 -19.26
N ARG A 499 -5.66 -12.89 -19.85
CA ARG A 499 -4.38 -12.71 -19.13
C ARG A 499 -4.20 -11.28 -18.61
N TYR A 500 -5.10 -10.34 -18.95
CA TYR A 500 -4.97 -8.96 -18.52
C TYR A 500 -5.20 -8.83 -17.01
N ILE A 501 -4.24 -8.25 -16.30
CA ILE A 501 -4.25 -8.15 -14.84
C ILE A 501 -5.41 -7.25 -14.38
N ARG A 502 -6.13 -7.73 -13.37
CA ARG A 502 -7.28 -7.04 -12.78
C ARG A 502 -7.09 -6.80 -11.28
N VAL A 503 -7.75 -5.76 -10.79
CA VAL A 503 -7.91 -5.43 -9.37
C VAL A 503 -9.40 -5.29 -9.07
N ASP A 504 -9.93 -6.15 -8.19
CA ASP A 504 -11.36 -6.27 -7.91
C ASP A 504 -12.18 -6.51 -9.20
N GLY A 505 -11.64 -7.30 -10.12
CA GLY A 505 -12.21 -7.59 -11.45
C GLY A 505 -12.08 -6.47 -12.48
N LYS A 506 -11.56 -5.30 -12.10
CA LYS A 506 -11.36 -4.14 -12.99
C LYS A 506 -10.00 -4.21 -13.70
N PRO A 507 -9.89 -4.03 -15.03
CA PRO A 507 -8.59 -3.93 -15.70
C PRO A 507 -7.76 -2.80 -15.10
N ILE A 508 -6.51 -3.07 -14.70
CA ILE A 508 -5.60 -2.03 -14.22
C ILE A 508 -4.92 -1.31 -15.39
N VAL A 509 -4.94 0.02 -15.41
CA VAL A 509 -4.21 0.85 -16.38
C VAL A 509 -3.37 1.87 -15.64
N LEU A 510 -2.07 1.93 -15.95
CA LEU A 510 -1.15 2.90 -15.39
C LEU A 510 -0.97 4.09 -16.34
N VAL A 511 -0.90 5.30 -15.78
CA VAL A 511 -0.50 6.52 -16.51
C VAL A 511 0.82 7.04 -15.92
N TYR A 512 1.84 7.16 -16.77
CA TYR A 512 3.20 7.46 -16.30
C TYR A 512 3.34 8.88 -15.73
N ARG A 513 2.79 9.89 -16.40
CA ARG A 513 2.79 11.30 -15.98
C ARG A 513 1.40 11.88 -15.93
N ILE A 514 0.74 11.76 -14.78
CA ILE A 514 -0.59 12.34 -14.56
C ILE A 514 -0.60 13.87 -14.74
N SER A 515 0.50 14.55 -14.39
CA SER A 515 0.62 16.00 -14.44
C SER A 515 0.62 16.60 -15.85
N LEU A 516 0.77 15.77 -16.90
CA LEU A 516 0.66 16.22 -18.29
C LEU A 516 -0.78 16.21 -18.81
N LEU A 517 -1.71 15.51 -18.15
CA LEU A 517 -3.11 15.52 -18.52
C LEU A 517 -3.73 16.88 -18.15
N PRO A 518 -4.32 17.62 -19.10
CA PRO A 518 -4.95 18.91 -18.80
C PRO A 518 -6.17 18.79 -17.88
N GLN A 519 -6.95 17.71 -18.05
CA GLN A 519 -8.18 17.44 -17.31
C GLN A 519 -8.25 15.96 -16.91
N PRO A 520 -7.41 15.51 -15.95
CA PRO A 520 -7.26 14.08 -15.64
C PRO A 520 -8.55 13.42 -15.14
N ARG A 521 -9.39 14.13 -14.38
CA ARG A 521 -10.71 13.61 -13.96
C ARG A 521 -11.62 13.33 -15.15
N ARG A 522 -11.67 14.25 -16.10
CA ARG A 522 -12.50 14.12 -17.30
C ARG A 522 -12.05 12.92 -18.13
N ALA A 523 -10.74 12.77 -18.33
CA ALA A 523 -10.17 11.61 -19.01
C ALA A 523 -10.52 10.30 -18.30
N ALA A 524 -10.35 10.24 -16.97
CA ALA A 524 -10.71 9.08 -16.16
C ALA A 524 -12.21 8.73 -16.27
N ASP A 525 -13.10 9.71 -16.18
CA ASP A 525 -14.55 9.54 -16.31
C ASP A 525 -14.91 9.03 -17.71
N THR A 526 -14.27 9.57 -18.77
CA THR A 526 -14.42 9.11 -20.16
C THR A 526 -14.03 7.64 -20.28
N TRP A 527 -12.84 7.24 -19.82
CA TRP A 527 -12.37 5.86 -19.93
C TRP A 527 -13.23 4.87 -19.15
N ARG A 528 -13.66 5.22 -17.93
CA ARG A 528 -14.56 4.36 -17.12
C ARG A 528 -15.96 4.24 -17.73
N ARG A 529 -16.47 5.30 -18.36
CA ARG A 529 -17.74 5.25 -19.09
C ARG A 529 -17.61 4.29 -20.29
N LEU A 530 -16.57 4.45 -21.10
CA LEU A 530 -16.33 3.61 -22.26
C LEU A 530 -16.07 2.14 -21.88
N ALA A 531 -15.39 1.88 -20.77
CA ALA A 531 -15.21 0.52 -20.22
C ALA A 531 -16.55 -0.15 -19.89
N ARG A 532 -17.48 0.60 -19.26
CA ARG A 532 -18.83 0.11 -18.96
C ARG A 532 -19.62 -0.17 -20.23
N GLU A 533 -19.59 0.75 -21.19
CA GLU A 533 -20.26 0.60 -22.49
C GLU A 533 -19.70 -0.59 -23.29
N ALA A 534 -18.39 -0.87 -23.18
CA ALA A 534 -17.73 -1.97 -23.87
C ALA A 534 -17.89 -3.34 -23.18
N GLY A 535 -18.59 -3.40 -22.04
CA GLY A 535 -18.86 -4.64 -21.28
C GLY A 535 -17.74 -5.07 -20.33
N LEU A 536 -16.74 -4.23 -20.07
CA LEU A 536 -15.61 -4.54 -19.17
C LEU A 536 -15.91 -4.31 -17.69
N GLY A 537 -17.03 -3.64 -17.39
CA GLY A 537 -17.28 -3.08 -16.06
C GLY A 537 -16.54 -1.76 -15.89
N ASP A 538 -15.78 -1.61 -14.81
CA ASP A 538 -15.06 -0.37 -14.46
C ASP A 538 -13.53 -0.57 -14.65
N LEU A 539 -12.75 0.51 -14.67
CA LEU A 539 -11.29 0.46 -14.73
C LEU A 539 -10.68 0.70 -13.35
N TYR A 540 -9.51 0.11 -13.11
CA TYR A 540 -8.65 0.48 -11.97
C TYR A 540 -7.52 1.36 -12.50
N LEU A 541 -7.60 2.66 -12.24
CA LEU A 541 -6.66 3.64 -12.77
C LEU A 541 -5.59 3.96 -11.73
N ALA A 542 -4.32 3.80 -12.08
CA ALA A 542 -3.20 4.17 -11.23
C ALA A 542 -2.27 5.14 -11.95
N TYR A 543 -1.68 6.09 -11.23
CA TYR A 543 -0.63 6.93 -11.80
C TYR A 543 0.72 6.58 -11.21
N VAL A 544 1.76 6.69 -12.02
CA VAL A 544 3.14 6.48 -11.57
C VAL A 544 3.62 7.75 -10.87
N GLN A 545 4.23 7.61 -9.70
CA GLN A 545 4.84 8.72 -8.94
C GLN A 545 6.16 9.17 -9.59
N SER A 546 6.10 9.49 -10.88
CA SER A 546 7.24 9.96 -11.65
C SER A 546 7.45 11.48 -11.42
N PHE A 547 8.71 11.88 -11.32
CA PHE A 547 9.17 13.28 -11.26
C PHE A 547 8.37 14.20 -10.32
N ASP A 548 7.44 14.99 -10.88
CA ASP A 548 6.75 16.11 -10.24
C ASP A 548 5.57 15.68 -9.35
N SER A 549 4.99 14.51 -9.61
CA SER A 549 3.75 14.06 -8.95
C SER A 549 3.96 13.75 -7.47
N TRP A 550 5.15 13.24 -7.11
CA TRP A 550 5.53 13.00 -5.71
C TRP A 550 5.61 14.29 -4.89
N ALA A 551 6.12 15.37 -5.49
CA ALA A 551 6.46 16.60 -4.75
C ALA A 551 5.25 17.49 -4.44
N ARG A 552 4.09 17.24 -5.05
CA ARG A 552 2.91 18.12 -4.96
C ARG A 552 1.88 17.69 -3.92
N GLY A 553 2.07 16.52 -3.28
CA GLY A 553 1.11 16.00 -2.29
C GLY A 553 -0.26 15.67 -2.89
N GLU A 554 -0.31 15.44 -4.20
CA GLU A 554 -1.53 15.12 -4.93
C GLU A 554 -2.00 13.69 -4.61
N THR A 555 -3.32 13.47 -4.54
CA THR A 555 -3.90 12.15 -4.25
C THR A 555 -4.62 11.56 -5.46
N PRO A 556 -4.70 10.23 -5.62
CA PRO A 556 -5.39 9.60 -6.76
C PRO A 556 -6.83 10.12 -6.93
N ALA A 557 -7.53 10.29 -5.81
CA ALA A 557 -8.89 10.78 -5.79
C ALA A 557 -9.05 12.17 -6.43
N GLN A 558 -8.04 13.05 -6.38
CA GLN A 558 -8.05 14.37 -7.03
C GLN A 558 -8.11 14.29 -8.56
N PHE A 559 -7.67 13.16 -9.12
CA PHE A 559 -7.59 12.91 -10.56
C PHE A 559 -8.65 11.95 -11.08
N GLY A 560 -9.51 11.39 -10.22
CA GLY A 560 -10.43 10.31 -10.60
C GLY A 560 -9.75 8.92 -10.69
N PHE A 561 -8.55 8.81 -10.12
CA PHE A 561 -7.74 7.59 -10.09
C PHE A 561 -7.94 6.86 -8.76
N ASP A 562 -7.67 5.55 -8.75
CA ASP A 562 -7.83 4.67 -7.59
C ASP A 562 -6.56 4.60 -6.75
N ALA A 563 -5.39 4.61 -7.39
CA ALA A 563 -4.11 4.40 -6.72
C ALA A 563 -2.95 5.19 -7.31
N SER A 564 -1.81 5.12 -6.64
CA SER A 564 -0.51 5.51 -7.20
C SER A 564 0.49 4.35 -7.15
N VAL A 565 1.52 4.41 -7.99
CA VAL A 565 2.60 3.42 -8.06
C VAL A 565 3.92 4.12 -7.79
N GLU A 566 4.67 3.71 -6.77
CA GLU A 566 6.03 4.21 -6.58
C GLU A 566 6.93 3.77 -7.74
N PHE A 567 7.86 4.64 -8.14
CA PHE A 567 8.75 4.37 -9.26
C PHE A 567 10.18 4.81 -8.93
N PRO A 568 10.91 4.08 -8.07
CA PRO A 568 12.29 4.41 -7.75
C PRO A 568 13.16 4.45 -9.01
N PRO A 569 14.18 5.33 -9.06
CA PRO A 569 14.68 6.15 -7.95
C PRO A 569 13.98 7.50 -7.76
N HIS A 570 12.87 7.77 -8.47
CA HIS A 570 12.22 9.08 -8.40
C HIS A 570 11.78 9.43 -6.97
N GLY A 571 12.15 10.63 -6.52
CA GLY A 571 11.74 11.17 -5.22
C GLY A 571 12.48 10.60 -4.00
N CYS A 572 13.39 9.63 -4.14
CA CYS A 572 14.12 9.06 -3.00
C CYS A 572 15.64 8.88 -3.16
N GLY A 573 16.24 9.26 -4.29
CA GLY A 573 17.70 9.09 -4.51
C GLY A 573 18.57 9.83 -3.47
N VAL A 574 19.36 9.08 -2.71
CA VAL A 574 20.30 9.61 -1.70
C VAL A 574 21.70 9.77 -2.30
N PRO A 575 22.29 10.97 -2.33
CA PRO A 575 23.64 11.15 -2.86
C PRO A 575 24.70 10.33 -2.14
N PHE A 576 25.62 9.75 -2.92
CA PHE A 576 26.78 9.07 -2.38
C PHE A 576 27.76 10.09 -1.77
N ALA A 577 28.12 9.88 -0.51
CA ALA A 577 28.99 10.79 0.25
C ALA A 577 30.48 10.39 0.21
N GLY A 578 30.80 9.16 -0.21
CA GLY A 578 32.15 8.61 -0.26
C GLY A 578 32.98 9.08 -1.44
N ASP A 579 34.23 8.61 -1.49
CA ASP A 579 35.10 8.74 -2.64
C ASP A 579 35.06 7.45 -3.48
N VAL A 580 35.18 7.60 -4.80
CA VAL A 580 35.19 6.48 -5.75
C VAL A 580 36.58 6.40 -6.38
N GLU A 581 37.16 5.20 -6.38
CA GLU A 581 38.52 4.97 -6.88
C GLU A 581 38.59 5.18 -8.40
N GLN A 582 39.61 5.93 -8.86
CA GLN A 582 39.85 6.21 -10.28
C GLN A 582 38.65 6.78 -11.04
N LEU A 583 37.83 7.61 -10.39
CA LEU A 583 36.76 8.32 -11.09
C LEU A 583 37.32 9.20 -12.20
N SER A 584 36.80 9.00 -13.41
CA SER A 584 37.20 9.70 -14.62
C SER A 584 37.11 11.22 -14.42
N PRO A 585 38.14 11.99 -14.81
CA PRO A 585 38.13 13.44 -14.69
C PRO A 585 37.09 14.10 -15.62
N THR A 586 36.55 13.39 -16.61
CA THR A 586 35.48 13.86 -17.50
C THR A 586 34.08 13.57 -16.96
N PHE A 587 33.94 12.79 -15.89
CA PHE A 587 32.63 12.50 -15.31
C PHE A 587 31.99 13.77 -14.71
N ARG A 588 30.74 14.03 -15.09
CA ARG A 588 29.89 15.16 -14.69
C ARG A 588 28.51 14.71 -14.20
N GLY A 589 28.28 13.40 -14.16
CA GLY A 589 27.07 12.79 -13.64
C GLY A 589 26.94 12.85 -12.12
N ALA A 590 25.96 12.11 -11.60
CA ALA A 590 25.66 12.04 -10.18
C ALA A 590 25.80 10.59 -9.67
N LEU A 591 26.33 10.46 -8.45
CA LEU A 591 26.50 9.16 -7.78
C LEU A 591 25.59 9.12 -6.55
N TYR A 592 24.89 8.01 -6.39
CA TYR A 592 23.90 7.78 -5.33
C TYR A 592 24.28 6.54 -4.52
N ASP A 593 23.80 6.48 -3.28
CA ASP A 593 23.96 5.37 -2.36
C ASP A 593 22.69 4.50 -2.46
N TYR A 594 22.84 3.27 -2.97
CA TYR A 594 21.71 2.38 -3.25
C TYR A 594 20.96 1.99 -1.98
N SER A 595 21.66 1.49 -0.96
CA SER A 595 21.04 1.02 0.29
C SER A 595 20.34 2.16 1.04
N LYS A 596 20.95 3.35 1.11
CA LYS A 596 20.28 4.51 1.74
C LYS A 596 19.09 5.00 0.93
N THR A 597 19.15 4.89 -0.39
CA THR A 597 17.99 5.18 -1.24
C THR A 597 16.85 4.22 -0.91
N ALA A 598 17.12 2.91 -0.84
CA ALA A 598 16.14 1.91 -0.44
C ALA A 598 15.54 2.21 0.94
N GLU A 599 16.36 2.54 1.93
CA GLU A 599 15.92 2.96 3.27
C GLU A 599 14.97 4.17 3.21
N VAL A 600 15.31 5.21 2.45
CA VAL A 600 14.45 6.40 2.30
C VAL A 600 13.14 6.07 1.60
N CYS A 601 13.17 5.25 0.55
CA CYS A 601 11.93 4.84 -0.12
C CYS A 601 11.06 4.03 0.87
N LEU A 602 11.64 3.07 1.62
CA LEU A 602 10.91 2.24 2.61
C LEU A 602 10.36 3.05 3.78
N ALA A 603 11.06 4.09 4.24
CA ALA A 603 10.66 4.92 5.37
C ALA A 603 9.46 5.85 5.10
N LYS A 604 9.01 5.98 3.84
CA LYS A 604 7.83 6.76 3.49
C LYS A 604 6.58 6.21 4.20
N SER A 605 5.88 7.07 4.93
CA SER A 605 4.65 6.72 5.63
C SER A 605 3.52 6.37 4.66
N TYR A 606 2.57 5.55 5.12
CA TYR A 606 1.37 5.25 4.34
C TYR A 606 0.57 6.53 4.03
N PRO A 607 0.25 6.84 2.75
CA PRO A 607 -0.27 8.15 2.38
C PRO A 607 -1.78 8.32 2.59
N GLY A 608 -2.47 7.33 3.19
CA GLY A 608 -3.92 7.39 3.43
C GLY A 608 -4.79 6.95 2.24
N TYR A 609 -4.17 6.52 1.14
CA TYR A 609 -4.83 6.00 -0.08
C TYR A 609 -4.06 4.79 -0.63
N PRO A 610 -4.66 3.97 -1.51
CA PRO A 610 -3.97 2.84 -2.13
C PRO A 610 -2.71 3.26 -2.88
N MET A 611 -1.56 2.75 -2.43
CA MET A 611 -0.26 2.99 -3.05
C MET A 611 0.45 1.65 -3.22
N PHE A 612 0.76 1.31 -4.47
CA PHE A 612 1.59 0.17 -4.78
C PHE A 612 3.07 0.53 -4.58
N ARG A 613 3.77 -0.28 -3.77
CA ARG A 613 5.20 -0.09 -3.53
C ARG A 613 6.00 -0.40 -4.79
N GLY A 614 7.12 0.28 -4.94
CA GLY A 614 8.01 0.16 -6.08
C GLY A 614 9.43 -0.08 -5.57
N VAL A 615 10.17 -0.97 -6.24
CA VAL A 615 11.58 -1.23 -6.00
C VAL A 615 12.36 -1.23 -7.32
N MET A 616 13.68 -1.14 -7.27
CA MET A 616 14.54 -1.30 -8.45
C MET A 616 15.75 -2.19 -8.14
N PRO A 617 16.12 -3.16 -9.00
CA PRO A 617 17.33 -3.96 -8.80
C PRO A 617 18.59 -3.10 -8.79
N SER A 618 18.69 -2.10 -9.67
CA SER A 618 19.88 -1.27 -9.86
C SER A 618 19.52 0.02 -10.58
N TRP A 619 20.48 0.92 -10.79
CA TRP A 619 20.28 2.05 -11.69
C TRP A 619 21.63 2.65 -12.13
N ASP A 620 21.88 2.61 -13.43
CA ASP A 620 23.03 3.17 -14.10
C ASP A 620 22.73 3.46 -15.58
N ASN A 621 22.40 4.71 -15.89
CA ASN A 621 22.14 5.12 -17.28
C ASN A 621 23.39 5.57 -18.05
N THR A 622 24.57 5.02 -17.73
CA THR A 622 25.83 5.25 -18.47
C THR A 622 25.71 4.83 -19.93
N ALA A 623 24.94 3.80 -20.27
CA ALA A 623 24.69 3.42 -21.67
C ALA A 623 24.07 4.54 -22.51
N ARG A 624 23.14 5.31 -21.93
CA ARG A 624 22.50 6.46 -22.60
C ARG A 624 23.30 7.77 -22.43
N LYS A 625 23.98 7.94 -21.30
CA LYS A 625 24.51 9.25 -20.86
C LYS A 625 26.01 9.32 -20.55
N GLN A 626 26.77 8.25 -20.79
CA GLN A 626 28.21 8.10 -20.55
C GLN A 626 28.77 8.95 -19.39
N ASN A 627 29.27 10.16 -19.67
CA ASN A 627 29.93 11.02 -18.67
C ASN A 627 28.95 11.83 -17.80
N THR A 628 27.65 11.82 -18.09
CA THR A 628 26.61 12.59 -17.38
C THR A 628 25.55 11.70 -16.72
N SER A 629 25.86 10.41 -16.57
CA SER A 629 24.94 9.42 -16.00
C SER A 629 24.65 9.61 -14.51
N HIS A 630 23.54 9.03 -14.10
CA HIS A 630 23.18 8.85 -12.70
C HIS A 630 23.43 7.38 -12.37
N VAL A 631 24.27 7.13 -11.36
CA VAL A 631 24.72 5.77 -10.98
C VAL A 631 24.47 5.53 -9.50
N PHE A 632 23.78 4.45 -9.18
CA PHE A 632 23.49 4.02 -7.81
C PHE A 632 24.51 2.96 -7.38
N LEU A 633 25.43 3.38 -6.53
CA LEU A 633 26.53 2.55 -6.03
C LEU A 633 26.06 1.67 -4.88
N GLY A 634 26.56 0.43 -4.87
CA GLY A 634 26.24 -0.54 -3.83
C GLY A 634 24.96 -1.35 -4.07
N SER A 635 24.43 -1.35 -5.30
CA SER A 635 23.43 -2.34 -5.69
C SER A 635 24.08 -3.73 -5.72
N THR A 636 23.48 -4.67 -4.98
CA THR A 636 23.78 -6.10 -5.01
C THR A 636 22.47 -6.89 -4.94
N PRO A 637 22.45 -8.17 -5.34
CA PRO A 637 21.28 -9.02 -5.19
C PRO A 637 20.71 -9.03 -3.77
N GLU A 638 21.56 -9.03 -2.74
CA GLU A 638 21.16 -9.03 -1.32
C GLU A 638 20.54 -7.70 -0.90
N ALA A 639 21.12 -6.58 -1.34
CA ALA A 639 20.56 -5.25 -1.05
C ALA A 639 19.19 -5.06 -1.72
N TYR A 640 19.05 -5.55 -2.96
CA TYR A 640 17.76 -5.58 -3.67
C TYR A 640 16.76 -6.51 -2.99
N GLU A 641 17.18 -7.72 -2.59
CA GLU A 641 16.33 -8.67 -1.87
C GLU A 641 15.73 -8.06 -0.60
N SER A 642 16.57 -7.38 0.19
CA SER A 642 16.16 -6.68 1.40
C SER A 642 15.16 -5.56 1.12
N TRP A 643 15.36 -4.80 0.05
CA TRP A 643 14.42 -3.74 -0.36
C TRP A 643 13.07 -4.34 -0.80
N LEU A 644 13.09 -5.37 -1.64
CA LEU A 644 11.88 -6.06 -2.08
C LEU A 644 11.12 -6.66 -0.89
N ASP A 645 11.82 -7.30 0.06
CA ASP A 645 11.23 -7.82 1.28
C ASP A 645 10.54 -6.74 2.12
N GLY A 646 11.18 -5.57 2.28
CA GLY A 646 10.58 -4.41 2.94
C GLY A 646 9.31 -3.91 2.23
N ALA A 647 9.30 -3.90 0.89
CA ALA A 647 8.13 -3.51 0.11
C ALA A 647 6.98 -4.53 0.21
N LEU A 648 7.30 -5.83 0.24
CA LEU A 648 6.36 -6.91 0.48
C LEU A 648 5.78 -6.84 1.91
N SER A 649 6.62 -6.62 2.92
CA SER A 649 6.20 -6.41 4.31
C SER A 649 5.23 -5.25 4.45
N TYR A 650 5.56 -4.10 3.86
CA TYR A 650 4.65 -2.96 3.83
C TYR A 650 3.29 -3.32 3.20
N THR A 651 3.33 -3.99 2.04
CA THR A 651 2.12 -4.37 1.30
C THR A 651 1.28 -5.36 2.12
N HIS A 652 1.91 -6.29 2.83
CA HIS A 652 1.23 -7.19 3.76
C HIS A 652 0.49 -6.43 4.87
N ARG A 653 1.14 -5.39 5.43
CA ARG A 653 0.63 -4.59 6.56
C ARG A 653 -0.54 -3.70 6.17
N PHE A 654 -0.53 -3.12 4.97
CA PHE A 654 -1.47 -2.04 4.60
C PHE A 654 -2.43 -2.36 3.44
N ALA A 655 -2.17 -3.39 2.63
CA ALA A 655 -3.00 -3.75 1.48
C ALA A 655 -3.72 -5.10 1.67
N CYS A 656 -4.87 -5.21 1.02
CA CYS A 656 -5.77 -6.36 1.11
C CYS A 656 -6.33 -6.73 -0.26
N GLY A 657 -6.75 -7.99 -0.40
CA GLY A 657 -7.29 -8.50 -1.66
C GLY A 657 -6.35 -8.25 -2.85
N ASP A 658 -6.94 -7.88 -3.97
CA ASP A 658 -6.21 -7.69 -5.24
C ASP A 658 -5.28 -6.47 -5.24
N GLU A 659 -5.44 -5.53 -4.31
CA GLU A 659 -4.56 -4.35 -4.20
C GLU A 659 -3.17 -4.71 -3.63
N ARG A 660 -2.92 -5.97 -3.26
CA ARG A 660 -1.62 -6.46 -2.80
C ARG A 660 -0.66 -6.63 -3.98
N ILE A 661 -0.18 -5.52 -4.52
CA ILE A 661 0.75 -5.48 -5.67
C ILE A 661 2.02 -4.69 -5.31
N VAL A 662 3.18 -5.23 -5.68
CA VAL A 662 4.47 -4.55 -5.67
C VAL A 662 5.00 -4.47 -7.11
N PHE A 663 5.54 -3.33 -7.50
CA PHE A 663 6.16 -3.14 -8.81
C PHE A 663 7.70 -3.18 -8.71
N VAL A 664 8.34 -3.85 -9.66
CA VAL A 664 9.78 -3.79 -9.89
C VAL A 664 10.03 -2.97 -11.15
N ASN A 665 10.74 -1.86 -10.99
CA ASN A 665 11.32 -1.12 -12.09
C ASN A 665 12.77 -1.60 -12.25
N ALA A 666 13.13 -2.49 -13.16
CA ALA A 666 12.33 -3.10 -14.23
C ALA A 666 12.77 -4.54 -14.58
N TRP A 667 12.04 -5.19 -15.49
CA TRP A 667 12.46 -6.44 -16.12
C TRP A 667 13.70 -6.25 -16.98
N ASN A 668 13.65 -5.35 -17.96
CA ASN A 668 14.65 -5.24 -19.03
C ASN A 668 15.02 -3.79 -19.43
N GLU A 669 15.15 -2.84 -18.49
CA GLU A 669 15.68 -1.50 -18.81
C GLU A 669 17.22 -1.50 -18.88
N TRP A 670 17.79 -2.18 -19.89
CA TRP A 670 19.26 -2.30 -20.03
C TRP A 670 19.97 -0.97 -20.25
N GLY A 671 19.33 -0.01 -20.93
CA GLY A 671 19.88 1.34 -21.13
C GLY A 671 20.04 2.15 -19.84
N GLU A 672 19.36 1.73 -18.78
CA GLU A 672 19.47 2.28 -17.42
C GLU A 672 20.15 1.32 -16.46
N GLY A 673 20.74 0.23 -16.96
CA GLY A 673 21.36 -0.80 -16.13
C GLY A 673 20.42 -1.31 -15.03
N ASN A 674 19.10 -1.26 -15.27
CA ASN A 674 18.05 -1.48 -14.28
C ASN A 674 17.15 -2.66 -14.73
N HIS A 675 17.70 -3.86 -14.68
CA HIS A 675 17.06 -5.06 -15.22
C HIS A 675 17.15 -6.22 -14.22
N LEU A 676 16.09 -7.01 -14.17
CA LEU A 676 16.09 -8.34 -13.55
C LEU A 676 16.64 -9.41 -14.49
N GLU A 677 16.62 -9.15 -15.79
CA GLU A 677 17.15 -10.10 -16.77
C GLU A 677 18.60 -10.50 -16.47
N PRO A 678 18.95 -11.78 -16.62
CA PRO A 678 20.29 -12.27 -16.33
C PRO A 678 21.38 -11.58 -17.17
N ASP A 679 22.40 -11.09 -16.48
CA ASP A 679 23.62 -10.55 -17.08
C ASP A 679 24.84 -11.42 -16.81
N MET A 680 25.96 -11.07 -17.44
CA MET A 680 27.20 -11.84 -17.32
C MET A 680 27.89 -11.75 -15.95
N GLN A 681 27.63 -10.72 -15.16
CA GLN A 681 28.25 -10.52 -13.84
C GLN A 681 27.48 -11.25 -12.73
N TYR A 682 26.18 -11.03 -12.66
CA TYR A 682 25.29 -11.54 -11.61
C TYR A 682 24.54 -12.80 -12.02
N LYS A 683 24.54 -13.17 -13.30
CA LYS A 683 23.81 -14.35 -13.80
C LYS A 683 22.35 -14.27 -13.31
N HIS A 684 21.89 -15.28 -12.59
CA HIS A 684 20.52 -15.37 -12.08
C HIS A 684 20.34 -14.75 -10.69
N ALA A 685 21.38 -14.15 -10.08
CA ALA A 685 21.33 -13.79 -8.67
C ALA A 685 20.21 -12.80 -8.31
N TYR A 686 19.86 -11.86 -9.19
CA TYR A 686 18.71 -10.95 -8.98
C TYR A 686 17.35 -11.67 -9.10
N LEU A 687 17.22 -12.66 -9.99
CA LEU A 687 16.03 -13.51 -10.06
C LEU A 687 15.92 -14.41 -8.83
N ASP A 688 17.04 -14.98 -8.37
CA ASP A 688 17.07 -15.79 -7.15
C ASP A 688 16.73 -14.97 -5.90
N ALA A 689 17.23 -13.72 -5.83
CA ALA A 689 16.85 -12.75 -4.81
C ALA A 689 15.35 -12.43 -4.85
N THR A 690 14.80 -12.19 -6.04
CA THR A 690 13.35 -11.99 -6.24
C THR A 690 12.56 -13.17 -5.71
N ARG A 691 12.94 -14.40 -6.11
CA ARG A 691 12.28 -15.64 -5.69
C ARG A 691 12.31 -15.82 -4.18
N ARG A 692 13.49 -15.62 -3.54
CA ARG A 692 13.63 -15.75 -2.08
C ARG A 692 12.79 -14.74 -1.33
N ALA A 693 12.77 -13.48 -1.77
CA ALA A 693 11.93 -12.46 -1.15
C ALA A 693 10.46 -12.81 -1.27
N ILE A 694 9.97 -13.16 -2.46
CA ILE A 694 8.56 -13.54 -2.69
C ILE A 694 8.21 -14.77 -1.84
N ALA A 695 9.05 -15.81 -1.84
CA ALA A 695 8.82 -17.05 -1.10
C ALA A 695 8.60 -16.81 0.42
N ARG A 696 9.21 -15.79 1.03
CA ARG A 696 8.96 -15.44 2.45
C ARG A 696 7.53 -14.99 2.73
N TRP A 697 6.84 -14.46 1.73
CA TRP A 697 5.49 -13.90 1.85
C TRP A 697 4.40 -14.77 1.20
N THR A 698 4.81 -15.83 0.51
CA THR A 698 3.92 -16.84 -0.08
C THR A 698 3.98 -18.18 0.66
N ALA A 699 5.09 -18.50 1.34
CA ALA A 699 5.23 -19.73 2.14
C ALA A 699 4.47 -19.65 3.46
N ARG A 700 3.76 -20.74 3.80
CA ARG A 700 3.02 -20.90 5.06
C ARG A 700 3.98 -20.92 6.25
N PRO A 701 3.69 -20.22 7.36
CA PRO A 701 4.32 -20.53 8.64
C PRO A 701 3.97 -21.97 9.01
N GLY A 702 4.93 -22.91 8.91
CA GLY A 702 4.74 -24.33 9.25
C GLY A 702 5.31 -25.35 8.27
N GLN A 703 5.75 -24.95 7.07
CA GLN A 703 6.55 -25.81 6.20
C GLN A 703 8.04 -25.50 6.40
N HIS A 704 8.62 -26.02 7.47
CA HIS A 704 10.07 -26.21 7.51
C HIS A 704 10.41 -27.51 6.79
N VAL A 705 11.38 -27.41 5.87
CA VAL A 705 12.09 -28.52 5.22
C VAL A 705 12.77 -29.40 6.26
#